data_AF-A0A1G7BEM8-F1
#
_entry.id   AF-A0A1G7BEM8-F1
#
_cell.length_a   1.000
_cell.length_b   1.000
_cell.length_c   1.000
_cell.angle_alpha   90.00
_cell.angle_beta   90.00
_cell.angle_gamma   90.00
#
_symmetry.space_group_name_H-M   'P 1'
#
loop_
_entity.id
_entity.type
_entity.pdbx_description
1 polymer ?
#
loop_
_entity_poly.entity_id
_entity_poly.type
_entity_poly.pdbx_seq_one_letter_code
_entity_poly.pdbx_strand_id
1 'polypeptide(L)'
;MTSTTRPARTAGNSRNGTRGKTVLTEIGPVEISVPRDRDGSFEPKIVRKQQKRLPGVDEMVISLSAKGLTTGEVQARLTEAYEADVSKQTISTITDKVMDGMTETAPWRRCVRPPWAREAQKRRGASRPGYWSQQSSICQTPHLGCRRDRSRSGAVRIERHQVSRAVVSAARKDFTDRIGDQVHSMSRAGRMATYEWQSIADEFLTYLGALSVETPDLDTPEAKAVLKDASEAAAGAVSYAAYHPHCSFHVFLEYVNFGMSYDPGEDAPEESIMPGKWLDALCLTVLRDKAKRHGEAFHFAREKFAAWAQGTPVGELATGLMAVVLDDTGDDEEYPPSAQAKLAAVDAALDRIRIRAGETGDSLLDRPQSAALRTLRALAAEDREAFDAALADLLTRHATLHRASASPSTLLPLVPIALAALAYRTLGWAPAVRTDYLPHALITGFETRGPRVAGFGRDRRPDALAALAAGPLVVERPACERDGIQRIEVMYEEDLREAFTHVEGKPLDVRRLGSAMGDQERLFKWRAGNPGDVADAQLATLRLASQMGAALFRIALAEPGTEVEVSIGGRTLRYPAERGEEAGAGNWQTAVAFALISGVREDLAPLVLTGPAFVRSDGTACTAYREALHAYLMGTEPEAAAQRALQEAEKAEDRGFAMPPTVLLSQLVEGDEESFDLALADALEAHRAHYQVADRADDPDAFLNLDILALACHARRRGWAVRVESPYLPQSLLRAAQPF
;
A
#
# COMPACT_ATOMS: atom_id res chain seq x y z
N MET A 1 -70.81 4.47 5.50
CA MET A 1 -70.23 5.29 6.59
C MET A 1 -69.58 4.33 7.58
N THR A 2 -68.30 4.09 7.39
CA THR A 2 -67.46 3.23 8.22
C THR A 2 -66.05 3.81 8.23
N SER A 3 -65.58 4.10 9.45
CA SER A 3 -64.25 4.41 9.96
C SER A 3 -63.05 4.52 9.00
N THR A 4 -62.28 5.59 9.16
CA THR A 4 -60.83 5.45 9.38
C THR A 4 -60.40 6.34 10.54
N THR A 5 -60.07 5.65 11.62
CA THR A 5 -59.55 6.12 12.90
C THR A 5 -58.19 6.80 12.69
N ARG A 6 -58.05 8.08 13.08
CA ARG A 6 -56.73 8.69 13.32
C ARG A 6 -56.15 8.04 14.58
N PRO A 7 -54.96 7.43 14.55
CA PRO A 7 -54.34 6.94 15.77
C PRO A 7 -53.98 8.12 16.68
N ALA A 8 -54.19 7.89 17.98
CA ALA A 8 -53.95 8.83 19.04
C ALA A 8 -52.50 9.35 19.03
N ARG A 9 -52.34 10.67 19.20
CA ARG A 9 -51.07 11.28 19.59
C ARG A 9 -50.63 10.63 20.90
N THR A 10 -49.54 9.87 20.87
CA THR A 10 -48.79 9.55 22.09
C THR A 10 -48.40 10.87 22.75
N ALA A 11 -49.04 11.17 23.87
CA ALA A 11 -48.60 12.21 24.80
C ALA A 11 -47.33 11.67 25.47
N GLY A 12 -46.19 11.94 24.83
CA GLY A 12 -44.87 11.53 25.30
C GLY A 12 -43.81 12.45 24.72
N ASN A 13 -42.72 12.61 25.45
CA ASN A 13 -41.59 13.42 25.09
C ASN A 13 -41.05 13.04 23.69
N SER A 14 -40.69 14.04 22.88
CA SER A 14 -40.28 13.86 21.48
C SER A 14 -39.04 14.68 21.16
N ARG A 15 -38.26 14.29 20.14
CA ARG A 15 -37.08 15.05 19.70
C ARG A 15 -37.50 16.45 19.19
N ASN A 16 -36.75 17.48 19.57
CA ASN A 16 -37.02 18.90 19.31
C ASN A 16 -35.75 19.63 18.82
N GLY A 17 -35.16 19.12 17.73
CA GLY A 17 -33.98 19.70 17.10
C GLY A 17 -32.68 19.50 17.86
N THR A 18 -31.64 20.22 17.43
CA THR A 18 -30.30 20.24 18.02
C THR A 18 -29.94 21.65 18.49
N ARG A 19 -29.00 21.75 19.44
CA ARG A 19 -28.44 23.02 19.91
C ARG A 19 -26.91 22.96 19.78
N GLY A 20 -26.31 23.97 19.15
CA GLY A 20 -24.86 24.15 19.13
C GLY A 20 -24.31 24.39 20.53
N LYS A 21 -23.22 23.68 20.87
CA LYS A 21 -22.50 23.80 22.13
C LYS A 21 -21.01 23.75 21.86
N THR A 22 -20.29 24.79 22.24
CA THR A 22 -18.82 24.78 22.23
C THR A 22 -18.29 24.14 23.51
N VAL A 23 -17.45 23.13 23.36
CA VAL A 23 -16.79 22.39 24.44
C VAL A 23 -15.28 22.55 24.32
N LEU A 24 -14.60 22.74 25.46
CA LEU A 24 -13.16 22.89 25.51
C LEU A 24 -12.52 21.51 25.66
N THR A 25 -11.75 21.09 24.66
CA THR A 25 -10.95 19.86 24.64
C THR A 25 -9.47 20.20 24.89
N GLU A 26 -8.60 19.20 25.01
CA GLU A 26 -7.16 19.40 25.21
C GLU A 26 -6.48 20.01 23.98
N ILE A 27 -7.10 19.84 22.81
CA ILE A 27 -6.64 20.39 21.52
C ILE A 27 -7.32 21.71 21.11
N GLY A 28 -8.28 22.22 21.90
CA GLY A 28 -8.95 23.51 21.67
C GLY A 28 -10.50 23.49 21.80
N PRO A 29 -11.18 24.62 21.54
CA PRO A 29 -12.64 24.66 21.51
C PRO A 29 -13.19 23.91 20.30
N VAL A 30 -14.03 22.92 20.54
CA VAL A 30 -14.76 22.12 19.53
C VAL A 30 -16.25 22.44 19.63
N GLU A 31 -16.90 22.68 18.50
CA GLU A 31 -18.35 22.89 18.45
C GLU A 31 -19.07 21.57 18.16
N ILE A 32 -20.08 21.24 18.97
CA ILE A 32 -20.89 20.03 18.83
C ILE A 32 -22.37 20.38 18.74
N SER A 33 -23.14 19.56 18.02
CA SER A 33 -24.60 19.64 17.94
C SER A 33 -25.24 18.70 18.96
N VAL A 34 -25.86 19.22 20.02
CA VAL A 34 -26.48 18.41 21.08
C VAL A 34 -27.98 18.23 20.81
N PRO A 35 -28.50 16.99 20.70
CA PRO A 35 -29.94 16.74 20.55
C PRO A 35 -30.74 17.24 21.75
N ARG A 36 -31.95 17.74 21.50
CA ARG A 36 -32.87 18.23 22.54
C ARG A 36 -34.19 17.50 22.47
N ASP A 37 -34.77 17.21 23.62
CA ASP A 37 -36.13 16.71 23.76
C ASP A 37 -37.11 17.86 24.05
N ARG A 38 -38.39 17.68 23.69
CA ARG A 38 -39.43 18.71 23.81
C ARG A 38 -39.68 19.10 25.26
N ASP A 39 -39.59 18.14 26.17
CA ASP A 39 -39.83 18.34 27.60
C ASP A 39 -38.57 18.77 28.37
N GLY A 40 -37.39 18.81 27.71
CA GLY A 40 -36.12 19.20 28.32
C GLY A 40 -35.63 18.27 29.44
N SER A 41 -36.25 17.09 29.55
CA SER A 41 -36.04 16.06 30.57
C SER A 41 -34.83 15.16 30.29
N PHE A 42 -34.34 15.10 29.05
CA PHE A 42 -33.21 14.25 28.68
C PHE A 42 -31.90 14.76 29.31
N GLU A 43 -31.13 13.88 29.96
CA GLU A 43 -29.81 14.16 30.51
C GLU A 43 -28.71 13.47 29.69
N PRO A 44 -27.94 14.20 28.86
CA PRO A 44 -26.83 13.61 28.10
C PRO A 44 -25.73 13.11 29.03
N LYS A 45 -25.25 11.88 28.83
CA LYS A 45 -24.26 11.24 29.71
C LYS A 45 -22.82 11.70 29.49
N ILE A 46 -22.40 11.90 28.23
CA ILE A 46 -21.02 12.26 27.86
C ILE A 46 -20.79 13.77 27.99
N VAL A 47 -21.70 14.57 27.44
CA VAL A 47 -21.63 16.03 27.48
C VAL A 47 -22.76 16.56 28.35
N ARG A 48 -22.60 16.45 29.68
CA ARG A 48 -23.66 16.79 30.64
C ARG A 48 -24.17 18.21 30.40
N LYS A 49 -25.43 18.47 30.80
CA LYS A 49 -26.00 19.81 30.77
C LYS A 49 -25.02 20.78 31.46
N GLN A 50 -24.69 21.88 30.78
CA GLN A 50 -23.76 22.92 31.24
C GLN A 50 -22.27 22.52 31.35
N GLN A 51 -21.86 21.28 31.03
CA GLN A 51 -20.45 20.87 31.02
C GLN A 51 -19.67 21.57 29.90
N LYS A 52 -18.60 22.30 30.23
CA LYS A 52 -17.82 23.10 29.26
C LYS A 52 -16.47 22.49 28.87
N ARG A 53 -16.04 21.38 29.49
CA ARG A 53 -14.78 20.68 29.21
C ARG A 53 -15.00 19.18 28.96
N LEU A 54 -14.32 18.61 27.96
CA LEU A 54 -14.40 17.20 27.56
C LEU A 54 -12.99 16.62 27.37
N PRO A 55 -12.44 15.94 28.38
CA PRO A 55 -11.25 15.11 28.19
C PRO A 55 -11.63 13.75 27.56
N GLY A 56 -10.81 13.23 26.63
CA GLY A 56 -10.90 11.85 26.10
C GLY A 56 -11.58 11.63 24.74
N VAL A 57 -12.20 12.65 24.13
CA VAL A 57 -12.74 12.53 22.74
C VAL A 57 -11.60 12.40 21.74
N ASP A 58 -10.51 13.12 21.99
CA ASP A 58 -9.32 13.14 21.15
C ASP A 58 -8.68 11.74 21.09
N GLU A 59 -8.52 11.08 22.24
CA GLU A 59 -7.98 9.71 22.36
C GLU A 59 -8.83 8.66 21.62
N MET A 60 -10.16 8.79 21.64
CA MET A 60 -11.05 7.88 20.93
C MET A 60 -10.98 8.11 19.41
N VAL A 61 -10.92 9.36 18.97
CA VAL A 61 -10.70 9.70 17.55
C VAL A 61 -9.35 9.18 17.08
N ILE A 62 -8.28 9.35 17.85
CA ILE A 62 -6.94 8.84 17.56
C ILE A 62 -6.96 7.31 17.49
N SER A 63 -7.60 6.63 18.44
CA SER A 63 -7.72 5.16 18.45
C SER A 63 -8.45 4.65 17.21
N LEU A 64 -9.54 5.30 16.81
CA LEU A 64 -10.30 4.90 15.62
C LEU A 64 -9.56 5.21 14.31
N SER A 65 -8.90 6.37 14.22
CA SER A 65 -8.04 6.73 13.08
C SER A 65 -6.82 5.79 12.98
N ALA A 66 -6.17 5.45 14.11
CA ALA A 66 -5.05 4.51 14.16
C ALA A 66 -5.45 3.07 13.79
N LYS A 67 -6.74 2.73 13.95
CA LYS A 67 -7.34 1.47 13.48
C LYS A 67 -7.73 1.52 11.99
N GLY A 68 -7.35 2.58 11.27
CA GLY A 68 -7.55 2.72 9.83
C GLY A 68 -8.97 3.12 9.41
N LEU A 69 -9.81 3.58 10.34
CA LEU A 69 -11.14 4.09 9.98
C LEU A 69 -11.00 5.47 9.33
N THR A 70 -11.75 5.68 8.24
CA THR A 70 -11.85 6.99 7.60
C THR A 70 -12.53 7.99 8.52
N THR A 71 -12.25 9.29 8.38
CA THR A 71 -12.89 10.33 9.22
C THR A 71 -14.43 10.29 9.13
N GLY A 72 -14.99 9.82 8.01
CA GLY A 72 -16.42 9.57 7.84
C GLY A 72 -16.94 8.35 8.61
N GLU A 73 -16.19 7.26 8.66
CA GLU A 73 -16.52 6.09 9.49
C GLU A 73 -16.34 6.38 10.97
N VAL A 74 -15.31 7.15 11.35
CA VAL A 74 -15.13 7.66 12.71
C VAL A 74 -16.34 8.52 13.09
N GLN A 75 -16.77 9.46 12.23
CA GLN A 75 -17.98 10.26 12.47
C GLN A 75 -19.23 9.39 12.61
N ALA A 76 -19.46 8.47 11.67
CA ALA A 76 -20.61 7.56 11.70
C ALA A 76 -20.60 6.71 12.97
N ARG A 77 -19.42 6.25 13.41
CA ARG A 77 -19.25 5.47 14.63
C ARG A 77 -19.48 6.30 15.89
N LEU A 78 -19.04 7.55 15.90
CA LEU A 78 -19.29 8.49 16.98
C LEU A 78 -20.79 8.86 17.07
N THR A 79 -21.45 8.97 15.92
CA THR A 79 -22.89 9.25 15.84
C THR A 79 -23.73 8.03 16.23
N GLU A 80 -23.37 6.84 15.77
CA GLU A 80 -24.09 5.58 16.02
C GLU A 80 -23.94 5.12 17.48
N ALA A 81 -22.71 5.10 18.00
CA ALA A 81 -22.45 4.61 19.34
C ALA A 81 -22.78 5.63 20.44
N TYR A 82 -22.72 6.93 20.12
CA TYR A 82 -22.73 7.98 21.14
C TYR A 82 -23.66 9.18 20.85
N GLU A 83 -24.46 9.14 19.77
CA GLU A 83 -25.39 10.22 19.33
C GLU A 83 -24.75 11.63 19.31
N ALA A 84 -23.43 11.69 19.13
CA ALA A 84 -22.66 12.93 19.04
C ALA A 84 -22.31 13.21 17.58
N ASP A 85 -22.78 14.34 17.05
CA ASP A 85 -22.40 14.80 15.71
C ASP A 85 -21.10 15.61 15.82
N VAL A 86 -19.99 14.99 15.41
CA VAL A 86 -18.65 15.58 15.33
C VAL A 86 -18.29 15.67 13.86
N SER A 87 -17.99 16.88 13.36
CA SER A 87 -17.67 17.05 11.94
C SER A 87 -16.38 16.31 11.57
N LYS A 88 -16.32 15.75 10.34
CA LYS A 88 -15.10 15.11 9.81
C LYS A 88 -13.88 16.04 9.86
N GLN A 89 -14.10 17.34 9.67
CA GLN A 89 -13.06 18.37 9.78
C GLN A 89 -12.50 18.46 11.21
N THR A 90 -13.35 18.33 12.22
CA THR A 90 -12.90 18.24 13.62
C THR A 90 -12.04 17.00 13.79
N ILE A 91 -12.51 15.83 13.36
CA ILE A 91 -11.81 14.53 13.44
C ILE A 91 -10.43 14.59 12.76
N SER A 92 -10.35 15.20 11.57
CA SER A 92 -9.08 15.45 10.87
C SER A 92 -8.17 16.35 11.70
N THR A 93 -8.68 17.49 12.20
CA THR A 93 -7.91 18.43 13.02
C THR A 93 -7.37 17.78 14.31
N ILE A 94 -8.14 16.87 14.93
CA ILE A 94 -7.69 16.07 16.08
C ILE A 94 -6.51 15.17 15.66
N THR A 95 -6.69 14.43 14.57
CA THR A 95 -5.69 13.47 14.07
C THR A 95 -4.40 14.19 13.65
N ASP A 96 -4.52 15.32 12.95
CA ASP A 96 -3.40 16.14 12.47
C ASP A 96 -2.60 16.76 13.63
N LYS A 97 -3.27 17.32 14.65
CA LYS A 97 -2.59 17.87 15.83
C LYS A 97 -1.89 16.82 16.69
N VAL A 98 -2.39 15.58 16.69
CA VAL A 98 -1.76 14.46 17.39
C VAL A 98 -0.55 13.97 16.62
N MET A 99 -0.62 13.93 15.29
CA MET A 99 0.56 13.69 14.44
C MET A 99 1.62 14.77 14.63
N ASP A 100 1.22 16.04 14.71
CA ASP A 100 2.12 17.16 15.05
C ASP A 100 2.73 16.98 16.46
N GLY A 101 1.91 16.65 17.45
CA GLY A 101 2.36 16.32 18.82
C GLY A 101 3.31 15.12 18.88
N MET A 102 3.06 14.07 18.10
CA MET A 102 3.94 12.89 17.96
C MET A 102 5.25 13.24 17.26
N THR A 103 5.26 14.15 16.28
CA THR A 103 6.51 14.64 15.66
C THR A 103 7.33 15.54 16.59
N GLU A 104 6.68 16.27 17.50
CA GLU A 104 7.34 17.13 18.49
C GLU A 104 7.80 16.36 19.75
N THR A 105 7.13 15.26 20.09
CA THR A 105 7.40 14.40 21.27
C THR A 105 8.06 13.05 20.96
N ALA A 106 8.48 12.78 19.72
CA ALA A 106 9.30 11.60 19.38
C ALA A 106 10.81 11.86 19.63
N PRO A 107 11.38 11.48 20.80
CA PRO A 107 12.81 11.63 21.06
C PRO A 107 13.68 10.76 20.12
N TRP A 108 13.11 9.74 19.46
CA TRP A 108 13.87 8.84 18.59
C TRP A 108 14.20 9.44 17.21
N ARG A 109 13.31 10.24 16.58
CA ARG A 109 13.63 10.96 15.33
C ARG A 109 14.74 12.00 15.52
N ARG A 110 14.87 12.58 16.73
CA ARG A 110 15.95 13.50 17.09
C ARG A 110 17.32 12.82 17.26
N CYS A 111 17.34 11.49 17.32
CA CYS A 111 18.54 10.69 17.56
C CYS A 111 19.11 10.00 16.32
N VAL A 112 18.52 10.18 15.15
CA VAL A 112 19.01 9.58 13.88
C VAL A 112 19.84 10.56 13.03
N ARG A 113 20.14 11.78 13.52
CA ARG A 113 21.16 12.65 12.89
C ARG A 113 22.48 12.57 13.65
N PRO A 114 23.50 11.86 13.14
CA PRO A 114 24.77 11.77 13.84
C PRO A 114 25.51 13.13 13.85
N PRO A 115 26.21 13.49 14.95
CA PRO A 115 26.85 14.79 15.13
C PRO A 115 27.86 15.20 14.04
N TRP A 116 28.43 14.25 13.28
CA TRP A 116 29.39 14.54 12.20
C TRP A 116 28.75 15.20 10.96
N ALA A 117 27.44 15.01 10.74
CA ALA A 117 26.73 15.60 9.60
C ALA A 117 26.56 17.13 9.74
N ARG A 118 26.64 17.68 10.95
CA ARG A 118 26.60 19.14 11.19
C ARG A 118 27.96 19.81 11.01
N GLU A 119 29.05 19.07 11.23
CA GLU A 119 30.42 19.59 11.14
C GLU A 119 30.93 19.67 9.68
N ALA A 120 30.41 18.81 8.79
CA ALA A 120 30.78 18.77 7.38
C ALA A 120 30.31 20.00 6.57
N GLN A 121 29.27 20.69 7.03
CA GLN A 121 28.74 21.90 6.39
C GLN A 121 29.50 23.16 6.82
N LYS A 122 30.16 23.16 7.99
CA LYS A 122 31.02 24.26 8.46
C LYS A 122 32.41 24.29 7.82
N ARG A 123 32.90 23.15 7.29
CA ARG A 123 34.25 23.06 6.69
C ARG A 123 34.31 23.31 5.18
N ARG A 124 33.18 23.55 4.49
CA ARG A 124 33.13 23.90 3.06
C ARG A 124 33.12 25.40 2.77
N GLY A 125 33.53 26.22 3.73
CA GLY A 125 33.65 27.67 3.60
C GLY A 125 35.09 28.18 3.80
N ALA A 126 36.05 27.69 3.02
CA ALA A 126 37.37 28.33 2.90
C ALA A 126 37.99 27.97 1.54
N SER A 127 38.10 28.96 0.68
CA SER A 127 38.61 28.84 -0.69
C SER A 127 40.14 28.95 -0.77
N ARG A 128 40.67 28.39 -1.88
CA ARG A 128 41.89 28.74 -2.67
C ARG A 128 43.09 27.76 -2.55
N PRO A 129 44.09 27.81 -3.47
CA PRO A 129 44.11 27.02 -4.72
C PRO A 129 45.47 26.32 -4.97
N GLY A 130 45.59 25.47 -6.00
CA GLY A 130 46.92 25.11 -6.51
C GLY A 130 47.02 23.79 -7.27
N TYR A 131 47.22 23.91 -8.59
CA TYR A 131 48.13 23.16 -9.46
C TYR A 131 48.68 21.81 -8.95
N TRP A 132 48.46 20.73 -9.71
CA TRP A 132 49.52 20.06 -10.47
C TRP A 132 48.90 19.27 -11.64
N SER A 133 49.38 19.59 -12.83
CA SER A 133 49.21 18.87 -14.08
C SER A 133 50.32 17.83 -14.29
N GLN A 134 50.05 16.90 -15.21
CA GLN A 134 50.97 15.93 -15.87
C GLN A 134 51.10 14.59 -15.12
N GLN A 135 50.96 13.43 -15.76
CA GLN A 135 51.45 13.08 -17.10
C GLN A 135 50.62 11.97 -17.77
N SER A 136 50.50 12.10 -19.09
CA SER A 136 49.88 11.22 -20.07
C SER A 136 50.71 9.97 -20.40
N SER A 137 50.08 8.90 -20.87
CA SER A 137 50.46 8.18 -22.10
C SER A 137 49.46 7.03 -22.37
N ILE A 138 48.64 7.14 -23.43
CA ILE A 138 48.84 6.57 -24.78
C ILE A 138 48.56 5.05 -24.81
N CYS A 139 47.40 4.68 -25.38
CA CYS A 139 47.32 3.79 -26.55
C CYS A 139 45.87 3.73 -27.06
N GLN A 140 45.58 4.51 -28.10
CA GLN A 140 44.51 4.25 -29.06
C GLN A 140 45.13 3.54 -30.26
N THR A 141 44.48 2.51 -30.80
CA THR A 141 44.17 2.46 -32.25
C THR A 141 43.07 1.44 -32.55
N PRO A 142 42.23 1.68 -33.58
CA PRO A 142 41.03 0.93 -33.88
C PRO A 142 41.24 -0.09 -35.01
N HIS A 143 40.42 -1.14 -35.06
CA HIS A 143 40.26 -1.93 -36.29
C HIS A 143 38.78 -2.08 -36.65
N LEU A 144 38.43 -1.41 -37.75
CA LEU A 144 37.28 -1.68 -38.61
C LEU A 144 37.33 -3.12 -39.14
N GLY A 145 36.20 -3.80 -39.07
CA GLY A 145 36.01 -5.13 -39.63
C GLY A 145 34.53 -5.43 -39.83
N CYS A 146 33.95 -4.81 -40.87
CA CYS A 146 32.61 -5.10 -41.35
C CYS A 146 32.54 -6.57 -41.82
N ARG A 147 31.85 -7.45 -41.09
CA ARG A 147 31.33 -8.71 -41.61
C ARG A 147 29.83 -8.72 -41.44
N ARG A 148 29.13 -8.60 -42.58
CA ARG A 148 27.71 -8.91 -42.73
C ARG A 148 27.52 -10.37 -42.38
N ASP A 149 26.87 -10.63 -41.25
CA ASP A 149 26.22 -11.91 -41.02
C ASP A 149 24.72 -11.72 -41.27
N ARG A 150 24.23 -12.34 -42.34
CA ARG A 150 22.82 -12.36 -42.71
C ARG A 150 22.28 -13.74 -42.34
N SER A 151 21.67 -13.84 -41.16
CA SER A 151 20.77 -14.95 -40.84
C SER A 151 19.66 -14.54 -39.86
N ARG A 152 18.46 -14.33 -40.43
CA ARG A 152 17.11 -14.52 -39.85
C ARG A 152 16.82 -14.04 -38.41
N SER A 153 16.56 -12.74 -38.29
CA SER A 153 15.36 -12.09 -37.69
C SER A 153 15.74 -10.64 -37.42
N GLY A 154 15.41 -9.75 -38.37
CA GLY A 154 15.88 -8.36 -38.39
C GLY A 154 15.17 -7.49 -37.37
N ALA A 155 15.45 -7.67 -36.08
CA ALA A 155 14.97 -6.76 -35.05
C ALA A 155 15.66 -5.39 -35.23
N VAL A 156 14.86 -4.35 -35.44
CA VAL A 156 15.37 -2.97 -35.44
C VAL A 156 15.81 -2.64 -34.01
N ARG A 157 17.08 -2.22 -33.86
CA ARG A 157 17.61 -1.74 -32.58
C ARG A 157 17.44 -0.23 -32.52
N ILE A 158 16.78 0.27 -31.48
CA ILE A 158 16.64 1.70 -31.21
C ILE A 158 17.39 2.01 -29.92
N GLU A 159 18.32 2.96 -29.98
CA GLU A 159 19.08 3.37 -28.80
C GLU A 159 18.30 4.40 -27.96
N ARG A 160 18.26 4.16 -26.65
CA ARG A 160 17.71 5.11 -25.68
C ARG A 160 18.64 6.30 -25.50
N HIS A 161 18.08 7.50 -25.48
CA HIS A 161 18.84 8.72 -25.24
C HIS A 161 19.43 8.73 -23.82
N GLN A 162 20.50 9.49 -23.62
CA GLN A 162 21.24 9.49 -22.36
C GLN A 162 20.80 10.68 -21.49
N VAL A 163 20.61 10.42 -20.20
CA VAL A 163 20.42 11.44 -19.17
C VAL A 163 21.66 11.48 -18.29
N SER A 164 22.12 12.67 -17.90
CA SER A 164 23.37 12.80 -17.15
C SER A 164 23.31 12.06 -15.81
N ARG A 165 24.41 11.39 -15.43
CA ARG A 165 24.51 10.66 -14.15
C ARG A 165 24.19 11.54 -12.94
N ALA A 166 24.53 12.83 -12.99
CA ALA A 166 24.23 13.78 -11.92
C ALA A 166 22.72 13.95 -11.73
N VAL A 167 21.96 14.05 -12.82
CA VAL A 167 20.49 14.19 -12.75
C VAL A 167 19.84 12.88 -12.31
N VAL A 168 20.28 11.73 -12.84
CA VAL A 168 19.80 10.41 -12.39
C VAL A 168 20.04 10.22 -10.89
N SER A 169 21.23 10.60 -10.42
CA SER A 169 21.56 10.53 -8.99
C SER A 169 20.71 11.51 -8.15
N ALA A 170 20.41 12.70 -8.67
CA ALA A 170 19.59 13.68 -7.95
C ALA A 170 18.13 13.23 -7.81
N ALA A 171 17.56 12.61 -8.85
CA ALA A 171 16.20 12.08 -8.81
C ALA A 171 16.04 10.94 -7.78
N ARG A 172 17.09 10.15 -7.56
CA ARG A 172 17.05 9.00 -6.64
C ARG A 172 17.42 9.34 -5.20
N LYS A 173 18.27 10.34 -5.02
CA LYS A 173 18.80 10.68 -3.70
C LYS A 173 17.66 11.13 -2.78
N ASP A 174 17.57 10.48 -1.61
CA ASP A 174 16.60 10.77 -0.55
C ASP A 174 15.16 10.85 -1.08
N PHE A 175 14.83 10.06 -2.11
CA PHE A 175 13.53 10.14 -2.80
C PHE A 175 12.36 9.92 -1.84
N THR A 176 12.42 8.89 -1.00
CA THR A 176 11.35 8.54 -0.05
C THR A 176 11.00 9.69 0.89
N ASP A 177 12.00 10.29 1.55
CA ASP A 177 11.78 11.45 2.41
C ASP A 177 11.24 12.64 1.62
N ARG A 178 11.79 12.89 0.43
CA ARG A 178 11.41 14.03 -0.41
C ARG A 178 9.98 13.95 -0.92
N ILE A 179 9.53 12.79 -1.39
CA ILE A 179 8.15 12.60 -1.86
C ILE A 179 7.17 12.64 -0.68
N GLY A 180 7.54 12.05 0.46
CA GLY A 180 6.77 12.14 1.70
C GLY A 180 6.57 13.58 2.15
N ASP A 181 7.66 14.36 2.24
CA ASP A 181 7.61 15.78 2.62
C ASP A 181 6.76 16.60 1.63
N GLN A 182 6.87 16.33 0.33
CA GLN A 182 6.07 17.03 -0.69
C GLN A 182 4.58 16.76 -0.51
N VAL A 183 4.17 15.50 -0.36
CA VAL A 183 2.76 15.12 -0.16
C VAL A 183 2.19 15.77 1.10
N HIS A 184 2.89 15.67 2.24
CA HIS A 184 2.45 16.28 3.50
C HIS A 184 2.50 17.81 3.48
N SER A 185 3.39 18.42 2.70
CA SER A 185 3.41 19.87 2.52
C SER A 185 2.22 20.35 1.69
N MET A 186 1.89 19.65 0.60
CA MET A 186 0.76 19.99 -0.28
C MET A 186 -0.57 19.82 0.44
N SER A 187 -0.75 18.73 1.19
CA SER A 187 -1.98 18.48 1.95
C SER A 187 -2.25 19.51 3.06
N ARG A 188 -1.19 20.08 3.65
CA ARG A 188 -1.30 21.17 4.64
C ARG A 188 -1.55 22.54 4.02
N ALA A 189 -1.17 22.74 2.75
CA ALA A 189 -1.37 24.00 2.03
C ALA A 189 -2.82 24.20 1.57
N GLY A 190 -3.62 23.13 1.55
CA GLY A 190 -5.03 23.17 1.16
C GLY A 190 -5.51 21.82 0.65
N ARG A 191 -6.67 21.80 -0.01
CA ARG A 191 -7.12 20.60 -0.73
C ARG A 191 -6.18 20.37 -1.90
N MET A 192 -5.67 19.14 -2.03
CA MET A 192 -4.89 18.74 -3.20
C MET A 192 -5.83 18.64 -4.39
N ALA A 193 -5.62 19.47 -5.40
CA ALA A 193 -6.41 19.53 -6.62
C ALA A 193 -5.70 18.78 -7.76
N THR A 194 -6.13 18.99 -9.00
CA THR A 194 -5.58 18.31 -10.18
C THR A 194 -4.06 18.55 -10.31
N TYR A 195 -3.59 19.77 -10.00
CA TYR A 195 -2.18 20.12 -10.13
C TYR A 195 -1.30 19.40 -9.10
N GLU A 196 -1.67 19.38 -7.83
CA GLU A 196 -0.89 18.72 -6.77
C GLU A 196 -0.72 17.23 -7.07
N TRP A 197 -1.81 16.56 -7.45
CA TRP A 197 -1.78 15.15 -7.83
C TRP A 197 -0.93 14.88 -9.07
N GLN A 198 -1.00 15.74 -10.10
CA GLN A 198 -0.12 15.64 -11.27
C GLN A 198 1.35 15.84 -10.91
N SER A 199 1.65 16.80 -10.04
CA SER A 199 3.01 17.07 -9.59
C SER A 199 3.61 15.88 -8.85
N ILE A 200 2.81 15.17 -8.05
CA ILE A 200 3.22 13.94 -7.37
C ILE A 200 3.44 12.81 -8.37
N ALA A 201 2.54 12.62 -9.33
CA ALA A 201 2.70 11.63 -10.39
C ALA A 201 3.98 11.86 -11.20
N ASP A 202 4.27 13.11 -11.57
CA ASP A 202 5.47 13.51 -12.31
C ASP A 202 6.77 13.22 -11.52
N GLU A 203 6.74 13.39 -10.20
CA GLU A 203 7.89 13.09 -9.33
C GLU A 203 8.15 11.58 -9.24
N PHE A 204 7.10 10.76 -9.08
CA PHE A 204 7.22 9.29 -9.18
C PHE A 204 7.71 8.84 -10.56
N LEU A 205 7.21 9.41 -11.66
CA LEU A 205 7.67 9.10 -13.02
C LEU A 205 9.14 9.46 -13.23
N THR A 206 9.58 10.58 -12.66
CA THR A 206 10.98 11.01 -12.71
C THR A 206 11.87 10.00 -11.97
N TYR A 207 11.43 9.52 -10.81
CA TYR A 207 12.14 8.49 -10.07
C TYR A 207 12.15 7.13 -10.79
N LEU A 208 11.02 6.69 -11.33
CA LEU A 208 10.92 5.45 -12.12
C LEU A 208 11.83 5.49 -13.35
N GLY A 209 11.88 6.65 -14.04
CA GLY A 209 12.80 6.88 -15.15
C GLY A 209 14.26 6.77 -14.72
N ALA A 210 14.61 7.27 -13.53
CA ALA A 210 15.95 7.14 -12.97
C ALA A 210 16.29 5.69 -12.57
N LEU A 211 15.34 4.92 -12.04
CA LEU A 211 15.51 3.48 -11.75
C LEU A 211 15.80 2.70 -13.04
N SER A 212 15.16 3.07 -14.15
CA SER A 212 15.34 2.41 -15.45
C SER A 212 16.76 2.52 -16.02
N VAL A 213 17.61 3.39 -15.47
CA VAL A 213 19.02 3.51 -15.87
C VAL A 213 19.86 2.37 -15.30
N GLU A 214 19.59 1.94 -14.07
CA GLU A 214 20.30 0.83 -13.42
C GLU A 214 19.64 -0.51 -13.73
N THR A 215 18.31 -0.54 -13.76
CA THR A 215 17.52 -1.73 -14.06
C THR A 215 16.59 -1.44 -15.25
N PRO A 216 17.08 -1.58 -16.50
CA PRO A 216 16.30 -1.24 -17.70
C PRO A 216 14.95 -1.94 -17.82
N ASP A 217 14.84 -3.17 -17.31
CA ASP A 217 13.60 -3.95 -17.35
C ASP A 217 12.58 -3.54 -16.27
N LEU A 218 12.99 -2.77 -15.27
CA LEU A 218 12.16 -2.31 -14.14
C LEU A 218 11.46 -3.45 -13.38
N ASP A 219 12.10 -4.61 -13.26
CA ASP A 219 11.57 -5.83 -12.64
C ASP A 219 11.75 -5.89 -11.11
N THR A 220 11.86 -4.74 -10.44
CA THR A 220 12.06 -4.65 -8.99
C THR A 220 10.76 -4.35 -8.23
N PRO A 221 10.64 -4.77 -6.96
CA PRO A 221 9.50 -4.39 -6.11
C PRO A 221 9.34 -2.87 -5.98
N GLU A 222 10.46 -2.15 -5.87
CA GLU A 222 10.52 -0.69 -5.85
C GLU A 222 9.87 -0.08 -7.11
N ALA A 223 10.26 -0.53 -8.31
CA ALA A 223 9.68 -0.03 -9.55
C ALA A 223 8.18 -0.33 -9.66
N LYS A 224 7.73 -1.49 -9.17
CA LYS A 224 6.31 -1.88 -9.11
C LYS A 224 5.50 -0.94 -8.22
N ALA A 225 6.02 -0.60 -7.03
CA ALA A 225 5.38 0.29 -6.09
C ALA A 225 5.34 1.74 -6.60
N VAL A 226 6.44 2.22 -7.17
CA VAL A 226 6.52 3.57 -7.77
C VAL A 226 5.55 3.73 -8.93
N LEU A 227 5.43 2.73 -9.83
CA LEU A 227 4.45 2.76 -10.92
C LEU A 227 3.02 2.81 -10.38
N LYS A 228 2.72 2.01 -9.33
CA LYS A 228 1.40 1.99 -8.70
C LYS A 228 1.01 3.39 -8.22
N ASP A 229 1.86 4.03 -7.43
CA ASP A 229 1.55 5.35 -6.88
C ASP A 229 1.60 6.49 -7.91
N ALA A 230 2.45 6.38 -8.94
CA ALA A 230 2.39 7.29 -10.09
C ALA A 230 1.02 7.20 -10.78
N SER A 231 0.50 5.98 -10.97
CA SER A 231 -0.81 5.73 -11.56
C SER A 231 -1.95 6.22 -10.68
N GLU A 232 -1.92 5.94 -9.37
CA GLU A 232 -2.96 6.37 -8.42
C GLU A 232 -2.99 7.90 -8.28
N ALA A 233 -1.84 8.56 -8.21
CA ALA A 233 -1.76 10.02 -8.22
C ALA A 233 -2.31 10.61 -9.53
N ALA A 234 -1.91 10.07 -10.69
CA ALA A 234 -2.39 10.55 -11.98
C ALA A 234 -3.91 10.33 -12.16
N ALA A 235 -4.43 9.17 -11.76
CA ALA A 235 -5.86 8.88 -11.74
C ALA A 235 -6.61 9.73 -10.71
N GLY A 236 -5.98 10.08 -9.60
CA GLY A 236 -6.50 11.02 -8.61
C GLY A 236 -6.69 12.42 -9.18
N ALA A 237 -5.76 12.89 -10.00
CA ALA A 237 -5.91 14.15 -10.74
C ALA A 237 -7.09 14.13 -11.72
N VAL A 238 -7.25 13.03 -12.46
CA VAL A 238 -8.40 12.82 -13.37
C VAL A 238 -9.70 12.76 -12.57
N SER A 239 -9.72 12.03 -11.45
CA SER A 239 -10.89 11.89 -10.58
C SER A 239 -11.30 13.22 -9.96
N TYR A 240 -10.33 14.05 -9.55
CA TYR A 240 -10.61 15.40 -9.09
C TYR A 240 -11.25 16.23 -10.20
N ALA A 241 -10.65 16.26 -11.39
CA ALA A 241 -11.20 16.96 -12.54
C ALA A 241 -12.57 16.43 -12.99
N ALA A 242 -12.88 15.14 -12.79
CA ALA A 242 -14.15 14.53 -13.18
C ALA A 242 -15.26 14.76 -12.15
N TYR A 243 -14.98 14.45 -10.89
CA TYR A 243 -15.98 14.26 -9.86
C TYR A 243 -16.14 15.45 -8.93
N HIS A 244 -15.09 16.26 -8.74
CA HIS A 244 -15.20 17.43 -7.88
C HIS A 244 -16.00 18.55 -8.59
N PRO A 245 -16.94 19.24 -7.90
CA PRO A 245 -17.32 19.11 -6.49
C PRO A 245 -18.56 18.25 -6.21
N HIS A 246 -18.98 17.40 -7.14
CA HIS A 246 -20.30 16.74 -7.11
C HIS A 246 -20.32 15.34 -6.49
N CYS A 247 -19.23 14.59 -6.58
CA CYS A 247 -19.18 13.20 -6.12
C CYS A 247 -18.04 12.97 -5.13
N SER A 248 -18.20 11.98 -4.26
CA SER A 248 -17.13 11.55 -3.37
C SER A 248 -16.16 10.63 -4.09
N PHE A 249 -14.88 10.75 -3.75
CA PHE A 249 -13.83 9.83 -4.21
C PHE A 249 -12.65 9.84 -3.24
N HIS A 250 -11.77 8.85 -3.36
CA HIS A 250 -10.60 8.68 -2.49
C HIS A 250 -9.36 8.41 -3.35
N VAL A 251 -8.24 9.04 -3.01
CA VAL A 251 -6.91 8.76 -3.56
C VAL A 251 -5.99 8.25 -2.45
N PHE A 252 -5.31 7.12 -2.67
CA PHE A 252 -4.38 6.53 -1.70
C PHE A 252 -3.03 6.23 -2.35
N LEU A 253 -1.96 6.72 -1.73
CA LEU A 253 -0.57 6.49 -2.10
C LEU A 253 0.05 5.54 -1.08
N GLU A 254 0.40 4.34 -1.51
CA GLU A 254 0.92 3.29 -0.63
C GLU A 254 2.41 3.47 -0.33
N TYR A 255 3.17 4.04 -1.26
CA TYR A 255 4.60 4.27 -1.14
C TYR A 255 4.91 5.19 0.04
N VAL A 256 4.06 6.19 0.28
CA VAL A 256 4.17 7.14 1.40
C VAL A 256 3.10 6.94 2.49
N ASN A 257 2.26 5.90 2.36
CA ASN A 257 1.13 5.62 3.25
C ASN A 257 0.24 6.86 3.51
N PHE A 258 -0.24 7.49 2.43
CA PHE A 258 -1.04 8.71 2.49
C PHE A 258 -2.38 8.54 1.78
N GLY A 259 -3.47 8.90 2.44
CA GLY A 259 -4.82 8.86 1.89
C GLY A 259 -5.53 10.20 1.96
N MET A 260 -6.28 10.54 0.92
CA MET A 260 -7.12 11.74 0.90
C MET A 260 -8.50 11.42 0.32
N SER A 261 -9.53 11.82 1.05
CA SER A 261 -10.94 11.67 0.65
C SER A 261 -11.55 13.03 0.30
N TYR A 262 -12.41 13.02 -0.70
CA TYR A 262 -13.16 14.17 -1.18
C TYR A 262 -14.65 13.89 -1.00
N ASP A 263 -15.36 14.83 -0.39
CA ASP A 263 -16.81 14.81 -0.25
C ASP A 263 -17.43 15.85 -1.21
N PRO A 264 -18.68 15.65 -1.66
CA PRO A 264 -19.41 16.67 -2.41
C PRO A 264 -19.49 17.99 -1.65
N GLY A 265 -19.40 19.12 -2.35
CA GLY A 265 -19.47 20.46 -1.75
C GLY A 265 -20.04 21.51 -2.71
N GLU A 266 -20.59 22.59 -2.17
CA GLU A 266 -21.43 23.51 -2.96
C GLU A 266 -20.69 24.65 -3.68
N ASP A 267 -19.40 24.89 -3.41
CA ASP A 267 -18.69 26.06 -3.97
C ASP A 267 -17.20 25.80 -4.26
N ALA A 268 -16.90 25.14 -5.38
CA ALA A 268 -15.56 25.10 -5.96
C ALA A 268 -15.62 25.38 -7.46
N PRO A 269 -14.64 26.10 -8.04
CA PRO A 269 -14.60 26.33 -9.47
C PRO A 269 -14.55 25.00 -10.21
N GLU A 270 -15.25 24.92 -11.34
CA GLU A 270 -15.18 23.75 -12.21
C GLU A 270 -13.73 23.53 -12.66
N GLU A 271 -13.17 22.38 -12.30
CA GLU A 271 -11.80 22.03 -12.63
C GLU A 271 -11.75 21.17 -13.90
N SER A 272 -10.66 21.27 -14.64
CA SER A 272 -10.43 20.53 -15.88
C SER A 272 -8.98 20.07 -15.94
N ILE A 273 -8.73 19.02 -16.71
CA ILE A 273 -7.41 18.44 -16.91
C ILE A 273 -6.94 18.67 -18.35
N MET A 274 -5.65 18.99 -18.50
CA MET A 274 -5.05 19.15 -19.82
C MET A 274 -5.00 17.80 -20.57
N PRO A 275 -5.32 17.75 -21.88
CA PRO A 275 -5.37 16.50 -22.65
C PRO A 275 -4.08 15.68 -22.57
N GLY A 276 -2.90 16.34 -22.52
CA GLY A 276 -1.62 15.64 -22.35
C GLY A 276 -1.51 14.89 -21.02
N LYS A 277 -1.92 15.54 -19.92
CA LYS A 277 -1.91 14.93 -18.58
C LYS A 277 -2.98 13.86 -18.42
N TRP A 278 -4.13 14.04 -19.10
CA TRP A 278 -5.15 13.00 -19.22
C TRP A 278 -4.59 11.76 -19.94
N LEU A 279 -3.84 11.93 -21.03
CA LEU A 279 -3.20 10.83 -21.75
C LEU A 279 -2.15 10.11 -20.90
N ASP A 280 -1.30 10.86 -20.19
CA ASP A 280 -0.29 10.29 -19.29
C ASP A 280 -0.96 9.43 -18.19
N ALA A 281 -2.04 9.94 -17.59
CA ALA A 281 -2.83 9.21 -16.60
C ALA A 281 -3.47 7.94 -17.18
N LEU A 282 -4.06 8.01 -18.38
CA LEU A 282 -4.63 6.84 -19.02
C LEU A 282 -3.56 5.79 -19.34
N CYS A 283 -2.40 6.22 -19.83
CA CYS A 283 -1.29 5.31 -20.10
C CYS A 283 -0.82 4.62 -18.80
N LEU A 284 -0.66 5.35 -17.70
CA LEU A 284 -0.26 4.77 -16.41
C LEU A 284 -1.27 3.75 -15.88
N THR A 285 -2.57 4.06 -15.98
CA THR A 285 -3.63 3.13 -15.58
C THR A 285 -3.72 1.91 -16.50
N VAL A 286 -3.38 2.02 -17.79
CA VAL A 286 -3.20 0.88 -18.70
C VAL A 286 -2.04 0.00 -18.25
N LEU A 287 -0.89 0.59 -17.90
CA LEU A 287 0.27 -0.18 -17.44
C LEU A 287 -0.02 -0.98 -16.16
N ARG A 288 -0.94 -0.48 -15.32
CA ARG A 288 -1.44 -1.15 -14.11
C ARG A 288 -2.66 -2.06 -14.31
N ASP A 289 -3.18 -2.16 -15.54
CA ASP A 289 -4.43 -2.88 -15.84
C ASP A 289 -5.63 -2.39 -14.99
N LYS A 290 -5.68 -1.07 -14.74
CA LYS A 290 -6.73 -0.38 -13.97
C LYS A 290 -7.50 0.65 -14.79
N ALA A 291 -7.22 0.80 -16.08
CA ALA A 291 -7.89 1.81 -16.92
C ALA A 291 -9.43 1.72 -16.83
N LYS A 292 -10.00 0.51 -16.97
CA LYS A 292 -11.46 0.29 -16.87
C LYS A 292 -12.03 0.66 -15.50
N ARG A 293 -11.30 0.41 -14.40
CA ARG A 293 -11.72 0.78 -13.04
C ARG A 293 -11.93 2.29 -12.90
N HIS A 294 -11.14 3.09 -13.61
CA HIS A 294 -11.24 4.56 -13.62
C HIS A 294 -11.98 5.09 -14.86
N GLY A 295 -12.59 4.22 -15.68
CA GLY A 295 -13.11 4.58 -17.00
C GLY A 295 -14.14 5.71 -16.97
N GLU A 296 -15.04 5.70 -15.98
CA GLU A 296 -16.03 6.77 -15.77
C GLU A 296 -15.35 8.13 -15.49
N ALA A 297 -14.33 8.16 -14.62
CA ALA A 297 -13.58 9.38 -14.33
C ALA A 297 -12.88 9.91 -15.59
N PHE A 298 -12.28 9.02 -16.39
CA PHE A 298 -11.66 9.40 -17.67
C PHE A 298 -12.68 9.96 -18.67
N HIS A 299 -13.86 9.37 -18.75
CA HIS A 299 -14.96 9.84 -19.60
C HIS A 299 -15.37 11.26 -19.23
N PHE A 300 -15.80 11.50 -17.98
CA PHE A 300 -16.25 12.82 -17.54
C PHE A 300 -15.15 13.88 -17.60
N ALA A 301 -13.91 13.54 -17.22
CA ALA A 301 -12.79 14.47 -17.35
C ALA A 301 -12.51 14.85 -18.81
N ARG A 302 -12.72 13.94 -19.76
CA ARG A 302 -12.55 14.20 -21.20
C ARG A 302 -13.63 15.12 -21.75
N GLU A 303 -14.89 14.97 -21.34
CA GLU A 303 -15.99 15.82 -21.82
C GLU A 303 -15.68 17.32 -21.66
N LYS A 304 -15.02 17.68 -20.55
CA LYS A 304 -14.60 19.06 -20.25
C LYS A 304 -13.60 19.65 -21.23
N PHE A 305 -12.91 18.84 -22.03
CA PHE A 305 -12.00 19.32 -23.07
C PHE A 305 -12.30 18.87 -24.49
N ALA A 306 -13.23 17.93 -24.67
CA ALA A 306 -13.49 17.29 -25.95
C ALA A 306 -13.80 18.31 -27.08
N ALA A 307 -14.64 19.31 -26.79
CA ALA A 307 -15.07 20.30 -27.77
C ALA A 307 -13.91 21.13 -28.34
N TRP A 308 -13.00 21.62 -27.50
CA TRP A 308 -11.88 22.46 -27.96
C TRP A 308 -10.67 21.65 -28.41
N ALA A 309 -10.54 20.39 -27.98
CA ALA A 309 -9.47 19.49 -28.41
C ALA A 309 -9.79 18.75 -29.73
N GLN A 310 -11.02 18.84 -30.23
CA GLN A 310 -11.46 18.16 -31.46
C GLN A 310 -10.59 18.53 -32.68
N GLY A 311 -10.23 17.54 -33.48
CA GLY A 311 -9.34 17.66 -34.63
C GLY A 311 -7.87 17.92 -34.30
N THR A 312 -7.50 18.15 -33.02
CA THR A 312 -6.09 18.23 -32.62
C THR A 312 -5.50 16.82 -32.48
N PRO A 313 -4.21 16.62 -32.78
CA PRO A 313 -3.56 15.31 -32.59
C PRO A 313 -3.71 14.73 -31.18
N VAL A 314 -3.66 15.57 -30.14
CA VAL A 314 -3.77 15.13 -28.74
C VAL A 314 -5.21 14.75 -28.37
N GLY A 315 -6.20 15.55 -28.78
CA GLY A 315 -7.61 15.26 -28.51
C GLY A 315 -8.12 14.05 -29.27
N GLU A 316 -7.67 13.86 -30.51
CA GLU A 316 -8.05 12.71 -31.34
C GLU A 316 -7.35 11.41 -30.90
N LEU A 317 -6.13 11.49 -30.36
CA LEU A 317 -5.52 10.36 -29.68
C LEU A 317 -6.31 9.96 -28.44
N ALA A 318 -6.78 10.93 -27.64
CA ALA A 318 -7.64 10.66 -26.49
C ALA A 318 -8.94 9.97 -26.91
N THR A 319 -9.61 10.43 -27.97
CA THR A 319 -10.79 9.78 -28.56
C THR A 319 -10.52 8.34 -29.00
N GLY A 320 -9.41 8.09 -29.70
CA GLY A 320 -9.06 6.72 -30.11
C GLY A 320 -8.82 5.80 -28.91
N LEU A 321 -8.16 6.29 -27.86
CA LEU A 321 -7.90 5.51 -26.66
C LEU A 321 -9.18 5.24 -25.84
N MET A 322 -10.14 6.18 -25.77
CA MET A 322 -11.46 5.90 -25.18
C MET A 322 -12.12 4.68 -25.85
N ALA A 323 -12.12 4.64 -27.18
CA ALA A 323 -12.75 3.55 -27.93
C ALA A 323 -12.06 2.20 -27.72
N VAL A 324 -10.71 2.18 -27.80
CA VAL A 324 -9.96 0.91 -27.78
C VAL A 324 -9.73 0.39 -26.35
N VAL A 325 -9.48 1.27 -25.38
CA VAL A 325 -9.11 0.90 -24.01
C VAL A 325 -10.32 0.84 -23.07
N LEU A 326 -11.22 1.81 -23.19
CA LEU A 326 -12.35 1.99 -22.26
C LEU A 326 -13.70 1.56 -22.85
N ASP A 327 -13.70 0.99 -24.06
CA ASP A 327 -14.91 0.53 -24.75
C ASP A 327 -15.94 1.66 -24.98
N ASP A 328 -15.47 2.90 -25.06
CA ASP A 328 -16.29 4.10 -25.25
C ASP A 328 -16.04 4.72 -26.63
N THR A 329 -16.93 4.42 -27.58
CA THR A 329 -16.91 4.95 -28.94
C THR A 329 -17.73 6.23 -29.08
N GLY A 330 -18.47 6.63 -28.04
CA GLY A 330 -19.53 7.64 -28.10
C GLY A 330 -20.85 7.17 -28.72
N ASP A 331 -20.98 5.89 -29.07
CA ASP A 331 -22.24 5.26 -29.49
C ASP A 331 -22.73 4.30 -28.39
N ASP A 332 -23.69 4.78 -27.59
CA ASP A 332 -24.27 4.03 -26.48
C ASP A 332 -25.19 2.89 -26.94
N GLU A 333 -25.56 2.82 -28.24
CA GLU A 333 -26.43 1.76 -28.77
C GLU A 333 -25.67 0.43 -28.97
N GLU A 334 -24.34 0.45 -29.08
CA GLU A 334 -23.48 -0.72 -29.27
C GLU A 334 -22.49 -0.91 -28.10
N TYR A 335 -22.95 -1.52 -26.99
CA TYR A 335 -22.10 -1.82 -25.83
C TYR A 335 -22.09 -3.32 -25.45
N PRO A 336 -20.90 -3.96 -25.33
CA PRO A 336 -19.58 -3.43 -25.68
C PRO A 336 -19.42 -3.26 -27.20
N PRO A 337 -18.64 -2.27 -27.68
CA PRO A 337 -18.48 -2.00 -29.10
C PRO A 337 -17.72 -3.12 -29.80
N SER A 338 -18.13 -3.46 -31.02
CA SER A 338 -17.42 -4.41 -31.87
C SER A 338 -16.01 -3.91 -32.23
N ALA A 339 -15.13 -4.84 -32.63
CA ALA A 339 -13.81 -4.48 -33.15
C ALA A 339 -13.90 -3.51 -34.34
N GLN A 340 -14.94 -3.66 -35.17
CA GLN A 340 -15.21 -2.76 -36.30
C GLN A 340 -15.64 -1.36 -35.83
N ALA A 341 -16.50 -1.26 -34.82
CA ALA A 341 -16.90 0.03 -34.24
C ALA A 341 -15.69 0.77 -33.62
N LYS A 342 -14.83 0.05 -32.88
CA LYS A 342 -13.58 0.61 -32.33
C LYS A 342 -12.64 1.11 -33.42
N LEU A 343 -12.43 0.33 -34.48
CA LEU A 343 -11.60 0.72 -35.61
C LEU A 343 -12.19 1.94 -36.34
N ALA A 344 -13.51 1.97 -36.56
CA ALA A 344 -14.20 3.09 -37.19
C ALA A 344 -14.06 4.40 -36.38
N ALA A 345 -14.13 4.33 -35.05
CA ALA A 345 -13.89 5.48 -34.18
C ALA A 345 -12.46 6.04 -34.33
N VAL A 346 -11.47 5.16 -34.40
CA VAL A 346 -10.06 5.54 -34.63
C VAL A 346 -9.86 6.13 -36.03
N ASP A 347 -10.49 5.57 -37.06
CA ASP A 347 -10.44 6.08 -38.43
C ASP A 347 -11.07 7.47 -38.54
N ALA A 348 -12.23 7.69 -37.92
CA ALA A 348 -12.88 8.99 -37.86
C ALA A 348 -12.01 10.04 -37.14
N ALA A 349 -11.29 9.63 -36.09
CA ALA A 349 -10.34 10.50 -35.39
C ALA A 349 -9.16 10.91 -36.29
N LEU A 350 -8.59 9.98 -37.06
CA LEU A 350 -7.54 10.29 -38.05
C LEU A 350 -8.04 11.22 -39.15
N ASP A 351 -9.27 11.03 -39.63
CA ASP A 351 -9.86 11.87 -40.66
C ASP A 351 -10.09 13.31 -40.19
N ARG A 352 -10.52 13.52 -38.94
CA ARG A 352 -10.63 14.87 -38.36
C ARG A 352 -9.29 15.60 -38.30
N ILE A 353 -8.19 14.90 -37.99
CA ILE A 353 -6.83 15.49 -38.05
C ILE A 353 -6.48 15.88 -39.50
N ARG A 354 -6.77 15.00 -40.47
CA ARG A 354 -6.47 15.25 -41.90
C ARG A 354 -7.23 16.48 -42.42
N ILE A 355 -8.53 16.57 -42.12
CA ILE A 355 -9.38 17.70 -42.50
C ILE A 355 -8.81 19.00 -41.93
N ARG A 356 -8.56 19.03 -40.62
CA ARG A 356 -8.01 20.22 -39.94
C ARG A 356 -6.64 20.61 -40.50
N ALA A 357 -5.77 19.64 -40.78
CA ALA A 357 -4.46 19.91 -41.38
C ALA A 357 -4.58 20.54 -42.79
N GLY A 358 -5.56 20.10 -43.57
CA GLY A 358 -5.86 20.70 -44.88
C GLY A 358 -6.41 22.12 -44.76
N GLU A 359 -7.22 22.40 -43.74
CA GLU A 359 -7.80 23.72 -43.48
C GLU A 359 -6.78 24.72 -42.94
N THR A 360 -5.89 24.32 -42.02
CA THR A 360 -4.92 25.23 -41.40
C THR A 360 -3.57 25.29 -42.12
N GLY A 361 -3.24 24.27 -42.92
CA GLY A 361 -1.91 24.12 -43.54
C GLY A 361 -0.82 23.66 -42.56
N ASP A 362 -1.18 23.34 -41.30
CA ASP A 362 -0.23 22.87 -40.30
C ASP A 362 0.18 21.41 -40.55
N SER A 363 1.45 21.07 -40.28
CA SER A 363 1.87 19.66 -40.26
C SER A 363 1.41 18.97 -38.97
N LEU A 364 0.10 18.78 -38.83
CA LEU A 364 -0.50 18.04 -37.71
C LEU A 364 -0.21 16.54 -37.81
N LEU A 365 -0.12 16.00 -39.03
CA LEU A 365 0.11 14.58 -39.29
C LEU A 365 1.51 14.10 -38.86
N ASP A 366 2.50 14.98 -38.80
CA ASP A 366 3.87 14.65 -38.35
C ASP A 366 4.02 14.65 -36.83
N ARG A 367 3.00 15.12 -36.09
CA ARG A 367 3.04 15.19 -34.63
C ARG A 367 3.07 13.79 -34.00
N PRO A 368 3.79 13.61 -32.87
CA PRO A 368 3.90 12.30 -32.21
C PRO A 368 2.54 11.65 -31.89
N GLN A 369 1.54 12.44 -31.51
CA GLN A 369 0.21 11.95 -31.17
C GLN A 369 -0.54 11.40 -32.39
N SER A 370 -0.34 11.97 -33.58
CA SER A 370 -0.88 11.43 -34.83
C SER A 370 -0.21 10.12 -35.21
N ALA A 371 1.11 9.98 -35.00
CA ALA A 371 1.80 8.70 -35.16
C ALA A 371 1.31 7.65 -34.15
N ALA A 372 1.01 8.07 -32.91
CA ALA A 372 0.46 7.18 -31.88
C ALA A 372 -0.94 6.69 -32.25
N LEU A 373 -1.78 7.58 -32.77
CA LEU A 373 -3.12 7.21 -33.25
C LEU A 373 -3.07 6.22 -34.42
N ARG A 374 -2.10 6.34 -35.33
CA ARG A 374 -1.87 5.32 -36.39
C ARG A 374 -1.41 3.97 -35.82
N THR A 375 -0.58 3.99 -34.79
CA THR A 375 -0.12 2.77 -34.10
C THR A 375 -1.30 2.09 -33.40
N LEU A 376 -2.16 2.87 -32.72
CA LEU A 376 -3.40 2.39 -32.12
C LEU A 376 -4.37 1.82 -33.16
N ARG A 377 -4.48 2.46 -34.33
CA ARG A 377 -5.25 1.95 -35.46
C ARG A 377 -4.76 0.58 -35.93
N ALA A 378 -3.45 0.40 -36.08
CA ALA A 378 -2.86 -0.88 -36.47
C ALA A 378 -3.14 -1.98 -35.43
N LEU A 379 -3.08 -1.63 -34.14
CA LEU A 379 -3.48 -2.51 -33.05
C LEU A 379 -4.96 -2.91 -33.15
N ALA A 380 -5.86 -1.94 -33.33
CA ALA A 380 -7.31 -2.17 -33.45
C ALA A 380 -7.70 -2.95 -34.71
N ALA A 381 -6.90 -2.85 -35.77
CA ALA A 381 -7.06 -3.64 -37.00
C ALA A 381 -6.41 -5.03 -36.93
N GLU A 382 -5.77 -5.37 -35.82
CA GLU A 382 -4.97 -6.59 -35.64
C GLU A 382 -3.89 -6.79 -36.72
N ASP A 383 -3.35 -5.69 -37.24
CA ASP A 383 -2.24 -5.68 -38.21
C ASP A 383 -0.90 -5.57 -37.48
N ARG A 384 -0.30 -6.73 -37.19
CA ARG A 384 0.98 -6.82 -36.47
C ARG A 384 2.13 -6.13 -37.20
N GLU A 385 2.22 -6.28 -38.52
CA GLU A 385 3.34 -5.70 -39.29
C GLU A 385 3.26 -4.18 -39.30
N ALA A 386 2.06 -3.62 -39.51
CA ALA A 386 1.83 -2.18 -39.42
C ALA A 386 2.06 -1.65 -38.00
N PHE A 387 1.65 -2.41 -36.97
CA PHE A 387 1.87 -2.05 -35.58
C PHE A 387 3.36 -1.96 -35.24
N ASP A 388 4.13 -3.00 -35.57
CA ASP A 388 5.57 -3.07 -35.30
C ASP A 388 6.32 -1.91 -36.00
N ALA A 389 5.97 -1.62 -37.26
CA ALA A 389 6.55 -0.50 -38.00
C ALA A 389 6.20 0.87 -37.40
N ALA A 390 4.94 1.07 -37.01
CA ALA A 390 4.48 2.33 -36.43
C ALA A 390 5.04 2.57 -35.02
N LEU A 391 5.16 1.52 -34.19
CA LEU A 391 5.80 1.58 -32.89
C LEU A 391 7.30 1.92 -33.00
N ALA A 392 8.00 1.35 -33.99
CA ALA A 392 9.40 1.70 -34.26
C ALA A 392 9.56 3.18 -34.67
N ASP A 393 8.67 3.70 -35.51
CA ASP A 393 8.65 5.13 -35.91
C ASP A 393 8.42 6.04 -34.71
N LEU A 394 7.44 5.73 -33.84
CA LEU A 394 7.18 6.46 -32.60
C LEU A 394 8.41 6.58 -31.71
N LEU A 395 9.07 5.46 -31.45
CA LEU A 395 10.25 5.41 -30.59
C LEU A 395 11.43 6.16 -31.22
N THR A 396 11.58 6.11 -32.54
CA THR A 396 12.62 6.85 -33.28
C THR A 396 12.39 8.36 -33.20
N ARG A 397 11.14 8.82 -33.35
CA ARG A 397 10.75 10.23 -33.17
C ARG A 397 11.01 10.68 -31.74
N HIS A 398 10.63 9.87 -30.76
CA HIS A 398 10.88 10.15 -29.33
C HIS A 398 12.38 10.30 -29.04
N ALA A 399 13.20 9.36 -29.49
CA ALA A 399 14.64 9.41 -29.32
C ALA A 399 15.28 10.67 -29.96
N THR A 400 14.75 11.09 -31.12
CA THR A 400 15.23 12.29 -31.82
C THR A 400 14.85 13.57 -31.07
N LEU A 401 13.61 13.65 -30.58
CA LEU A 401 13.10 14.80 -29.82
C LEU A 401 13.87 15.00 -28.50
N HIS A 402 14.21 13.90 -27.83
CA HIS A 402 14.82 13.93 -26.49
C HIS A 402 16.34 13.71 -26.49
N ARG A 403 17.02 13.80 -27.64
CA ARG A 403 18.48 13.61 -27.74
C ARG A 403 19.27 14.51 -26.78
N ALA A 404 18.72 15.68 -26.43
CA ALA A 404 19.31 16.64 -25.49
C ALA A 404 18.50 16.78 -24.18
N SER A 405 17.61 15.82 -23.87
CA SER A 405 16.76 15.87 -22.68
C SER A 405 17.57 15.74 -21.39
N ALA A 406 17.19 16.52 -20.37
CA ALA A 406 17.78 16.44 -19.04
C ALA A 406 16.96 15.59 -18.07
N SER A 407 15.69 15.25 -18.36
CA SER A 407 14.80 14.62 -17.37
C SER A 407 14.79 13.09 -17.47
N PRO A 408 14.99 12.36 -16.35
CA PRO A 408 14.84 10.91 -16.30
C PRO A 408 13.46 10.40 -16.73
N SER A 409 12.37 11.14 -16.47
CA SER A 409 11.02 10.73 -16.88
C SER A 409 10.89 10.53 -18.39
N THR A 410 11.68 11.25 -19.19
CA THR A 410 11.66 11.11 -20.66
C THR A 410 12.24 9.77 -21.15
N LEU A 411 12.92 9.01 -20.29
CA LEU A 411 13.36 7.64 -20.58
C LEU A 411 12.19 6.65 -20.65
N LEU A 412 11.01 7.04 -20.17
CA LEU A 412 9.79 6.23 -20.16
C LEU A 412 8.69 6.89 -21.02
N PRO A 413 8.72 6.72 -22.36
CA PRO A 413 7.66 7.24 -23.23
C PRO A 413 6.34 6.49 -23.00
N LEU A 414 5.47 7.04 -22.16
CA LEU A 414 4.25 6.38 -21.67
C LEU A 414 3.35 5.86 -22.79
N VAL A 415 3.11 6.64 -23.85
CA VAL A 415 2.24 6.24 -24.96
C VAL A 415 2.79 5.01 -25.72
N PRO A 416 4.05 5.00 -26.22
CA PRO A 416 4.65 3.78 -26.78
C PRO A 416 4.64 2.58 -25.84
N ILE A 417 4.93 2.76 -24.54
CA ILE A 417 4.93 1.67 -23.56
C ILE A 417 3.51 1.12 -23.39
N ALA A 418 2.50 1.98 -23.25
CA ALA A 418 1.11 1.56 -23.10
C ALA A 418 0.58 0.82 -24.33
N LEU A 419 0.92 1.28 -25.55
CA LEU A 419 0.55 0.57 -26.79
C LEU A 419 1.23 -0.81 -26.90
N ALA A 420 2.51 -0.90 -26.52
CA ALA A 420 3.22 -2.18 -26.47
C ALA A 420 2.64 -3.12 -25.39
N ALA A 421 2.26 -2.58 -24.23
CA ALA A 421 1.60 -3.33 -23.16
C ALA A 421 0.24 -3.86 -23.61
N LEU A 422 -0.58 -3.05 -24.29
CA LEU A 422 -1.85 -3.49 -24.87
C LEU A 422 -1.61 -4.62 -25.88
N ALA A 423 -0.71 -4.44 -26.86
CA ALA A 423 -0.40 -5.46 -27.86
C ALA A 423 0.06 -6.80 -27.25
N TYR A 424 0.91 -6.73 -26.21
CA TYR A 424 1.36 -7.92 -25.50
C TYR A 424 0.22 -8.60 -24.73
N ARG A 425 -0.51 -7.83 -23.92
CA ARG A 425 -1.50 -8.39 -22.96
C ARG A 425 -2.81 -8.80 -23.62
N THR A 426 -3.21 -8.20 -24.74
CA THR A 426 -4.46 -8.52 -25.43
C THR A 426 -4.28 -9.44 -26.63
N LEU A 427 -3.18 -9.32 -27.38
CA LEU A 427 -2.94 -10.09 -28.62
C LEU A 427 -1.72 -11.04 -28.52
N GLY A 428 -0.99 -11.05 -27.40
CA GLY A 428 0.21 -11.88 -27.23
C GLY A 428 1.42 -11.41 -28.06
N TRP A 429 1.41 -10.16 -28.53
CA TRP A 429 2.47 -9.64 -29.39
C TRP A 429 3.63 -9.09 -28.58
N ALA A 430 4.71 -9.87 -28.47
CA ALA A 430 5.99 -9.35 -27.98
C ALA A 430 6.55 -8.27 -28.93
N PRO A 431 7.06 -7.14 -28.42
CA PRO A 431 7.60 -6.06 -29.26
C PRO A 431 8.72 -6.57 -30.19
N ALA A 432 8.61 -6.29 -31.49
CA ALA A 432 9.65 -6.68 -32.45
C ALA A 432 10.92 -5.82 -32.37
N VAL A 433 10.82 -4.63 -31.76
CA VAL A 433 11.90 -3.64 -31.62
C VAL A 433 12.70 -3.92 -30.35
N ARG A 434 14.04 -3.92 -30.46
CA ARG A 434 14.94 -4.01 -29.30
C ARG A 434 15.33 -2.61 -28.82
N THR A 435 14.92 -2.25 -27.61
CA THR A 435 15.08 -0.89 -27.06
C THR A 435 14.88 -0.86 -25.54
N ASP A 436 15.64 -0.02 -24.85
CA ASP A 436 15.48 0.19 -23.40
C ASP A 436 14.36 1.19 -23.07
N TYR A 437 13.67 1.74 -24.08
CA TYR A 437 12.44 2.53 -23.89
C TYR A 437 11.23 1.68 -23.53
N LEU A 438 11.33 0.37 -23.69
CA LEU A 438 10.24 -0.59 -23.49
C LEU A 438 10.63 -1.59 -22.38
N PRO A 439 10.64 -1.17 -21.10
CA PRO A 439 10.95 -2.07 -19.98
C PRO A 439 10.01 -3.27 -19.97
N HIS A 440 10.58 -4.47 -19.86
CA HIS A 440 9.82 -5.72 -19.90
C HIS A 440 8.72 -5.75 -18.83
N ALA A 441 9.02 -5.36 -17.59
CA ALA A 441 8.06 -5.39 -16.50
C ALA A 441 6.84 -4.49 -16.74
N LEU A 442 7.03 -3.32 -17.37
CA LEU A 442 5.92 -2.42 -17.70
C LEU A 442 5.05 -2.96 -18.83
N ILE A 443 5.63 -3.67 -19.79
CA ILE A 443 4.87 -4.30 -20.89
C ILE A 443 4.06 -5.48 -20.38
N THR A 444 4.67 -6.37 -19.61
CA THR A 444 4.03 -7.61 -19.16
C THR A 444 3.13 -7.42 -17.94
N GLY A 445 3.26 -6.29 -17.23
CA GLY A 445 2.51 -6.03 -16.01
C GLY A 445 3.12 -6.71 -14.80
N PHE A 446 4.46 -6.78 -14.75
CA PHE A 446 5.23 -7.51 -13.75
C PHE A 446 4.82 -9.00 -13.71
N GLU A 447 4.69 -9.60 -14.90
CA GLU A 447 4.37 -11.02 -15.03
C GLU A 447 5.40 -11.85 -14.24
N THR A 448 4.90 -12.63 -13.29
CA THR A 448 5.70 -13.56 -12.50
C THR A 448 5.34 -14.98 -12.89
N ARG A 449 6.16 -15.97 -12.51
CA ARG A 449 5.85 -17.39 -12.72
C ARG A 449 4.68 -17.92 -11.87
N GLY A 450 3.99 -17.04 -11.14
CA GLY A 450 2.99 -17.40 -10.14
C GLY A 450 3.59 -18.08 -8.90
N PRO A 451 2.77 -18.35 -7.88
CA PRO A 451 3.20 -19.06 -6.68
C PRO A 451 3.69 -20.48 -7.03
N ARG A 452 4.60 -21.04 -6.22
CA ARG A 452 5.05 -22.42 -6.32
C ARG A 452 3.91 -23.41 -6.06
N VAL A 453 2.92 -23.01 -5.26
CA VAL A 453 1.71 -23.78 -4.95
C VAL A 453 0.53 -22.86 -4.62
N ALA A 454 -0.67 -23.21 -5.07
CA ALA A 454 -1.91 -22.54 -4.69
C ALA A 454 -2.48 -23.09 -3.38
N GLY A 455 -3.60 -22.52 -2.91
CA GLY A 455 -4.26 -22.99 -1.69
C GLY A 455 -4.65 -24.47 -1.76
N PHE A 456 -4.50 -25.19 -0.63
CA PHE A 456 -4.81 -26.63 -0.51
C PHE A 456 -4.02 -27.52 -1.49
N GLY A 457 -2.72 -27.29 -1.63
CA GLY A 457 -1.82 -28.11 -2.46
C GLY A 457 -2.11 -28.11 -3.96
N ARG A 458 -2.95 -27.17 -4.44
CA ARG A 458 -3.35 -27.09 -5.85
C ARG A 458 -2.26 -26.46 -6.70
N ASP A 459 -2.27 -26.78 -7.99
CA ASP A 459 -1.43 -26.15 -9.02
C ASP A 459 0.07 -26.12 -8.68
N ARG A 460 0.56 -27.19 -8.04
CA ARG A 460 1.99 -27.34 -7.70
C ARG A 460 2.84 -27.25 -8.95
N ARG A 461 3.80 -26.32 -8.92
CA ARG A 461 4.74 -26.12 -10.02
C ARG A 461 5.76 -27.26 -10.09
N PRO A 462 5.90 -27.95 -11.24
CA PRO A 462 6.83 -29.07 -11.37
C PRO A 462 8.30 -28.71 -11.10
N ASP A 463 8.72 -27.51 -11.49
CA ASP A 463 10.08 -27.02 -11.25
C ASP A 463 10.34 -26.73 -9.76
N ALA A 464 9.32 -26.24 -9.04
CA ALA A 464 9.40 -26.00 -7.60
C ALA A 464 9.49 -27.31 -6.81
N LEU A 465 8.72 -28.33 -7.21
CA LEU A 465 8.81 -29.68 -6.66
C LEU A 465 10.18 -30.30 -6.89
N ALA A 466 10.72 -30.19 -8.11
CA ALA A 466 12.06 -30.68 -8.42
C ALA A 466 13.14 -29.98 -7.58
N ALA A 467 13.01 -28.66 -7.36
CA ALA A 467 13.93 -27.90 -6.52
C ALA A 467 13.89 -28.36 -5.05
N LEU A 468 12.68 -28.53 -4.48
CA LEU A 468 12.49 -29.00 -3.10
C LEU A 468 12.96 -30.46 -2.91
N ALA A 469 12.83 -31.31 -3.93
CA ALA A 469 13.36 -32.67 -3.92
C ALA A 469 14.89 -32.70 -3.99
N ALA A 470 15.52 -31.70 -4.62
CA ALA A 470 16.97 -31.59 -4.72
C ALA A 470 17.64 -31.11 -3.41
N GLY A 471 16.92 -30.35 -2.59
CA GLY A 471 17.40 -29.87 -1.30
C GLY A 471 16.49 -28.79 -0.69
N PRO A 472 16.88 -28.21 0.45
CA PRO A 472 16.14 -27.13 1.07
C PRO A 472 16.02 -25.90 0.14
N LEU A 473 14.86 -25.26 0.14
CA LEU A 473 14.67 -24.00 -0.58
C LEU A 473 15.30 -22.86 0.22
N VAL A 474 16.10 -22.02 -0.42
CA VAL A 474 16.78 -20.90 0.25
C VAL A 474 16.08 -19.58 -0.08
N VAL A 475 15.69 -18.83 0.95
CA VAL A 475 15.14 -17.46 0.80
C VAL A 475 16.03 -16.48 1.55
N GLU A 476 16.79 -15.68 0.79
CA GLU A 476 17.72 -14.69 1.32
C GLU A 476 17.01 -13.47 1.90
N ARG A 477 17.49 -12.97 3.05
CA ARG A 477 17.11 -11.68 3.64
C ARG A 477 18.19 -10.63 3.31
N PRO A 478 17.84 -9.44 2.78
CA PRO A 478 18.81 -8.36 2.60
C PRO A 478 19.57 -8.03 3.89
N ALA A 479 20.83 -7.62 3.77
CA ALA A 479 21.66 -7.24 4.92
C ALA A 479 21.00 -6.09 5.69
N CYS A 480 20.92 -6.22 7.01
CA CYS A 480 20.03 -5.42 7.83
C CYS A 480 20.62 -5.06 9.21
N GLU A 481 21.94 -5.14 9.35
CA GLU A 481 22.65 -4.83 10.58
C GLU A 481 22.37 -3.38 11.01
N ARG A 482 21.98 -3.21 12.28
CA ARG A 482 21.72 -1.87 12.83
C ARG A 482 22.52 -1.59 14.08
N ASP A 483 23.07 -0.39 14.09
CA ASP A 483 23.66 0.22 15.28
C ASP A 483 22.56 0.68 16.25
N GLY A 484 22.81 0.57 17.55
CA GLY A 484 21.99 1.22 18.59
C GLY A 484 20.78 0.42 19.09
N ILE A 485 20.67 -0.88 18.79
CA ILE A 485 19.63 -1.75 19.36
C ILE A 485 19.58 -1.67 20.89
N GLN A 486 20.74 -1.51 21.57
CA GLN A 486 20.82 -1.44 23.03
C GLN A 486 19.96 -0.32 23.61
N ARG A 487 19.81 0.81 22.89
CA ARG A 487 18.96 1.91 23.34
C ARG A 487 17.48 1.55 23.24
N ILE A 488 17.10 0.82 22.20
CA ILE A 488 15.74 0.29 22.02
C ILE A 488 15.44 -0.74 23.12
N GLU A 489 16.41 -1.60 23.45
CA GLU A 489 16.28 -2.57 24.54
C GLU A 489 16.04 -1.89 25.89
N VAL A 490 16.86 -0.88 26.25
CA VAL A 490 16.71 -0.13 27.50
C VAL A 490 15.33 0.54 27.59
N MET A 491 14.86 1.15 26.50
CA MET A 491 13.54 1.79 26.43
C MET A 491 12.43 0.77 26.71
N TYR A 492 12.40 -0.37 26.01
CA TYR A 492 11.36 -1.37 26.21
C TYR A 492 11.47 -2.09 27.57
N GLU A 493 12.67 -2.20 28.15
CA GLU A 493 12.85 -2.69 29.52
C GLU A 493 12.30 -1.72 30.57
N GLU A 494 12.40 -0.41 30.33
CA GLU A 494 11.78 0.62 31.16
C GLU A 494 10.24 0.57 31.07
N ASP A 495 9.70 0.50 29.85
CA ASP A 495 8.25 0.38 29.61
C ASP A 495 7.69 -0.88 30.27
N LEU A 496 8.40 -2.00 30.13
CA LEU A 496 8.06 -3.27 30.79
C LEU A 496 8.05 -3.15 32.32
N ARG A 497 9.04 -2.46 32.90
CA ARG A 497 9.11 -2.23 34.35
C ARG A 497 7.93 -1.38 34.80
N GLU A 498 7.60 -0.32 34.06
CA GLU A 498 6.47 0.54 34.35
C GLU A 498 5.13 -0.22 34.26
N ALA A 499 4.95 -1.08 33.26
CA ALA A 499 3.73 -1.88 33.08
C ALA A 499 3.41 -2.81 34.27
N PHE A 500 4.44 -3.26 34.99
CA PHE A 500 4.28 -4.13 36.17
C PHE A 500 4.41 -3.40 37.51
N THR A 501 4.64 -2.08 37.51
CA THR A 501 4.78 -1.33 38.75
C THR A 501 3.41 -1.04 39.36
N HIS A 502 3.15 -1.61 40.54
CA HIS A 502 1.94 -1.33 41.30
C HIS A 502 2.01 0.07 41.94
N VAL A 503 0.96 0.86 41.74
CA VAL A 503 0.78 2.15 42.43
C VAL A 503 -0.26 1.94 43.53
N GLU A 504 0.10 2.27 44.76
CA GLU A 504 -0.74 2.06 45.94
C GLU A 504 -2.16 2.65 45.73
N GLY A 505 -3.18 1.82 45.92
CA GLY A 505 -4.58 2.21 45.75
C GLY A 505 -5.09 2.23 44.30
N LYS A 506 -4.28 1.83 43.30
CA LYS A 506 -4.71 1.70 41.90
C LYS A 506 -4.51 0.27 41.38
N PRO A 507 -5.52 -0.32 40.71
CA PRO A 507 -5.33 -1.61 40.04
C PRO A 507 -4.30 -1.50 38.91
N LEU A 508 -3.70 -2.63 38.52
CA LEU A 508 -2.85 -2.69 37.33
C LEU A 508 -3.69 -2.44 36.07
N ASP A 509 -3.11 -1.70 35.12
CA ASP A 509 -3.78 -1.27 33.89
C ASP A 509 -3.62 -2.33 32.79
N VAL A 510 -4.74 -2.90 32.33
CA VAL A 510 -4.76 -3.91 31.24
C VAL A 510 -4.24 -3.31 29.93
N ARG A 511 -4.45 -2.00 29.70
CA ARG A 511 -3.95 -1.27 28.53
C ARG A 511 -2.42 -1.21 28.49
N ARG A 512 -1.79 -1.06 29.67
CA ARG A 512 -0.32 -1.13 29.80
C ARG A 512 0.20 -2.53 29.55
N LEU A 513 -0.55 -3.57 29.95
CA LEU A 513 -0.18 -4.96 29.65
C LEU A 513 -0.20 -5.23 28.14
N GLY A 514 -1.26 -4.80 27.44
CA GLY A 514 -1.34 -4.93 25.97
C GLY A 514 -0.25 -4.14 25.25
N SER A 515 0.03 -2.91 25.70
CA SER A 515 1.14 -2.09 25.18
C SER A 515 2.49 -2.78 25.36
N ALA A 516 2.76 -3.31 26.56
CA ALA A 516 3.99 -4.02 26.87
C ALA A 516 4.16 -5.30 26.02
N MET A 517 3.07 -6.02 25.70
CA MET A 517 3.11 -7.14 24.76
C MET A 517 3.54 -6.68 23.36
N GLY A 518 2.98 -5.58 22.85
CA GLY A 518 3.38 -4.98 21.57
C GLY A 518 4.84 -4.50 21.56
N ASP A 519 5.35 -4.02 22.69
CA ASP A 519 6.76 -3.67 22.85
C ASP A 519 7.68 -4.90 22.82
N GLN A 520 7.26 -6.00 23.46
CA GLN A 520 7.98 -7.27 23.35
C GLN A 520 7.96 -7.82 21.92
N GLU A 521 6.88 -7.61 21.16
CA GLU A 521 6.82 -7.96 19.75
C GLU A 521 7.86 -7.21 18.92
N ARG A 522 7.89 -5.88 19.04
CA ARG A 522 8.88 -5.04 18.34
C ARG A 522 10.30 -5.42 18.74
N LEU A 523 10.56 -5.59 20.03
CA LEU A 523 11.87 -6.01 20.54
C LEU A 523 12.32 -7.38 19.99
N PHE A 524 11.41 -8.34 19.93
CA PHE A 524 11.66 -9.67 19.37
C PHE A 524 12.07 -9.59 17.90
N LYS A 525 11.34 -8.79 17.11
CA LYS A 525 11.63 -8.56 15.69
C LYS A 525 12.98 -7.86 15.48
N TRP A 526 13.28 -6.81 16.26
CA TRP A 526 14.59 -6.15 16.25
C TRP A 526 15.75 -7.10 16.54
N ARG A 527 15.62 -7.96 17.54
CA ARG A 527 16.64 -8.97 17.88
C ARG A 527 16.84 -9.99 16.76
N ALA A 528 15.78 -10.38 16.06
CA ALA A 528 15.88 -11.28 14.90
C ALA A 528 16.67 -10.67 13.72
N GLY A 529 16.77 -9.34 13.66
CA GLY A 529 17.55 -8.60 12.66
C GLY A 529 19.07 -8.63 12.89
N ASN A 530 19.54 -8.85 14.12
CA ASN A 530 20.96 -8.79 14.51
C ASN A 530 21.43 -10.16 15.02
N PRO A 531 21.90 -11.08 14.15
CA PRO A 531 22.33 -12.42 14.54
C PRO A 531 23.70 -12.38 15.26
N GLY A 532 23.70 -11.92 16.51
CA GLY A 532 24.74 -12.17 17.52
C GLY A 532 24.21 -13.12 18.60
N ASP A 533 25.04 -13.45 19.59
CA ASP A 533 24.81 -14.44 20.67
C ASP A 533 23.66 -14.05 21.65
N VAL A 534 22.44 -13.86 21.13
CA VAL A 534 21.25 -13.30 21.80
C VAL A 534 20.11 -14.34 21.89
N ALA A 535 20.37 -15.61 21.56
CA ALA A 535 19.35 -16.66 21.47
C ALA A 535 18.54 -16.81 22.78
N ASP A 536 19.20 -16.73 23.94
CA ASP A 536 18.55 -16.81 25.25
C ASP A 536 17.66 -15.60 25.54
N ALA A 537 18.12 -14.39 25.21
CA ALA A 537 17.34 -13.17 25.40
C ALA A 537 16.15 -13.11 24.42
N GLN A 538 16.31 -13.59 23.19
CA GLN A 538 15.23 -13.72 22.22
C GLN A 538 14.17 -14.74 22.69
N LEU A 539 14.60 -15.89 23.23
CA LEU A 539 13.71 -16.88 23.87
C LEU A 539 13.02 -16.33 25.12
N ALA A 540 13.69 -15.52 25.93
CA ALA A 540 13.10 -14.88 27.10
C ALA A 540 12.01 -13.88 26.71
N THR A 541 12.27 -13.01 25.72
CA THR A 541 11.26 -12.08 25.16
C THR A 541 10.07 -12.84 24.59
N LEU A 542 10.31 -13.91 23.83
CA LEU A 542 9.26 -14.76 23.28
C LEU A 542 8.34 -15.32 24.37
N ARG A 543 8.93 -15.92 25.42
CA ARG A 543 8.17 -16.51 26.54
C ARG A 543 7.37 -15.45 27.28
N LEU A 544 7.97 -14.28 27.50
CA LEU A 544 7.31 -13.19 28.18
C LEU A 544 6.11 -12.66 27.39
N ALA A 545 6.26 -12.46 26.08
CA ALA A 545 5.17 -12.03 25.19
C ALA A 545 4.04 -13.07 25.13
N SER A 546 4.38 -14.36 25.03
CA SER A 546 3.42 -15.48 25.09
C SER A 546 2.58 -15.44 26.37
N GLN A 547 3.24 -15.28 27.52
CA GLN A 547 2.56 -15.20 28.82
C GLN A 547 1.69 -13.95 28.97
N MET A 548 2.15 -12.79 28.48
CA MET A 548 1.36 -11.55 28.48
C MET A 548 0.10 -11.68 27.63
N GLY A 549 0.22 -12.22 26.41
CA GLY A 549 -0.93 -12.48 25.55
C GLY A 549 -1.92 -13.43 26.20
N ALA A 550 -1.43 -14.55 26.76
CA ALA A 550 -2.29 -15.48 27.48
C ALA A 550 -2.96 -14.83 28.70
N ALA A 551 -2.24 -14.03 29.48
CA ALA A 551 -2.78 -13.29 30.61
C ALA A 551 -3.87 -12.30 30.17
N LEU A 552 -3.65 -11.56 29.08
CA LEU A 552 -4.59 -10.60 28.52
C LEU A 552 -5.94 -11.25 28.20
N PHE A 553 -5.92 -12.41 27.54
CA PHE A 553 -7.15 -13.13 27.21
C PHE A 553 -7.76 -13.91 28.39
N ARG A 554 -6.97 -14.33 29.39
CA ARG A 554 -7.52 -14.82 30.66
C ARG A 554 -8.27 -13.73 31.43
N ILE A 555 -7.75 -12.51 31.44
CA ILE A 555 -8.41 -11.34 32.03
C ILE A 555 -9.74 -11.07 31.32
N ALA A 556 -9.76 -11.12 29.99
CA ALA A 556 -10.97 -10.89 29.20
C ALA A 556 -12.03 -12.00 29.31
N LEU A 557 -11.61 -13.24 29.60
CA LEU A 557 -12.50 -14.38 29.84
C LEU A 557 -13.15 -14.36 31.22
N ALA A 558 -12.53 -13.70 32.20
CA ALA A 558 -13.02 -13.67 33.56
C ALA A 558 -14.32 -12.86 33.69
N GLU A 559 -15.06 -13.13 34.77
CA GLU A 559 -16.32 -12.46 35.05
C GLU A 559 -16.08 -10.97 35.35
N PRO A 560 -16.75 -10.04 34.65
CA PRO A 560 -16.56 -8.61 34.87
C PRO A 560 -16.79 -8.21 36.33
N GLY A 561 -15.88 -7.39 36.89
CA GLY A 561 -15.94 -6.95 38.29
C GLY A 561 -15.24 -7.89 39.28
N THR A 562 -14.61 -8.97 38.80
CA THR A 562 -13.71 -9.81 39.60
C THR A 562 -12.24 -9.42 39.41
N GLU A 563 -11.35 -9.99 40.21
CA GLU A 563 -9.89 -9.87 40.04
C GLU A 563 -9.33 -11.20 39.52
N VAL A 564 -8.41 -11.12 38.57
CA VAL A 564 -7.78 -12.27 37.91
C VAL A 564 -6.32 -12.31 38.29
N GLU A 565 -5.89 -13.45 38.83
CA GLU A 565 -4.48 -13.70 39.12
C GLU A 565 -3.81 -14.33 37.89
N VAL A 566 -2.73 -13.70 37.41
CA VAL A 566 -1.97 -14.14 36.23
C VAL A 566 -0.48 -14.25 36.56
N SER A 567 0.20 -15.22 35.95
CA SER A 567 1.65 -15.38 36.08
C SER A 567 2.37 -14.91 34.82
N ILE A 568 3.24 -13.91 34.95
CA ILE A 568 4.00 -13.33 33.84
C ILE A 568 5.45 -13.14 34.27
N GLY A 569 6.39 -13.75 33.54
CA GLY A 569 7.83 -13.67 33.85
C GLY A 569 8.17 -14.19 35.25
N GLY A 570 7.42 -15.17 35.76
CA GLY A 570 7.56 -15.70 37.13
C GLY A 570 6.98 -14.81 38.23
N ARG A 571 6.30 -13.70 37.88
CA ARG A 571 5.60 -12.82 38.82
C ARG A 571 4.13 -13.16 38.85
N THR A 572 3.54 -13.19 40.05
CA THR A 572 2.08 -13.29 40.22
C THR A 572 1.50 -11.89 40.31
N LEU A 573 0.66 -11.52 39.34
CA LEU A 573 0.03 -10.20 39.22
C LEU A 573 -1.49 -10.34 39.31
N ARG A 574 -2.16 -9.29 39.79
CA ARG A 574 -3.63 -9.23 39.87
C ARG A 574 -4.15 -8.09 39.02
N TYR A 575 -5.06 -8.41 38.11
CA TYR A 575 -5.72 -7.46 37.22
C TYR A 575 -7.23 -7.53 37.40
N PRO A 576 -7.93 -6.39 37.30
CA PRO A 576 -9.38 -6.40 37.23
C PRO A 576 -9.82 -7.12 35.95
N ALA A 577 -10.84 -7.96 36.06
CA ALA A 577 -11.46 -8.61 34.92
C ALA A 577 -12.13 -7.55 34.03
N GLU A 578 -11.60 -7.39 32.82
CA GLU A 578 -12.04 -6.39 31.86
C GLU A 578 -12.13 -6.99 30.46
N ARG A 579 -13.29 -6.83 29.82
CA ARG A 579 -13.49 -7.13 28.40
C ARG A 579 -13.36 -5.83 27.59
N GLY A 580 -12.11 -5.39 27.40
CA GLY A 580 -11.75 -4.15 26.72
C GLY A 580 -11.21 -4.35 25.30
N GLU A 581 -10.89 -3.23 24.64
CA GLU A 581 -10.32 -3.24 23.28
C GLU A 581 -8.97 -3.95 23.19
N GLU A 582 -8.24 -4.06 24.30
CA GLU A 582 -6.96 -4.77 24.37
C GLU A 582 -7.07 -6.26 24.04
N ALA A 583 -8.22 -6.88 24.29
CA ALA A 583 -8.52 -8.25 23.85
C ALA A 583 -9.09 -8.29 22.41
N GLY A 584 -8.72 -7.32 21.58
CA GLY A 584 -9.13 -7.21 20.18
C GLY A 584 -8.40 -8.17 19.22
N ALA A 585 -8.89 -8.21 17.97
CA ALA A 585 -8.43 -9.16 16.95
C ALA A 585 -6.93 -9.09 16.62
N GLY A 586 -6.34 -7.89 16.62
CA GLY A 586 -4.90 -7.70 16.39
C GLY A 586 -4.04 -8.33 17.49
N ASN A 587 -4.31 -7.95 18.74
CA ASN A 587 -3.63 -8.54 19.90
C ASN A 587 -3.87 -10.05 20.03
N TRP A 588 -5.06 -10.53 19.62
CA TRP A 588 -5.34 -11.97 19.55
C TRP A 588 -4.38 -12.68 18.58
N GLN A 589 -4.21 -12.16 17.37
CA GLN A 589 -3.30 -12.74 16.38
C GLN A 589 -1.85 -12.74 16.87
N THR A 590 -1.36 -11.62 17.41
CA THR A 590 -0.02 -11.53 18.01
C THR A 590 0.17 -12.56 19.13
N ALA A 591 -0.79 -12.66 20.05
CA ALA A 591 -0.74 -13.62 21.15
C ALA A 591 -0.74 -15.08 20.66
N VAL A 592 -1.56 -15.41 19.65
CA VAL A 592 -1.61 -16.74 19.05
C VAL A 592 -0.27 -17.08 18.40
N ALA A 593 0.31 -16.14 17.65
CA ALA A 593 1.59 -16.36 17.01
C ALA A 593 2.68 -16.64 18.06
N PHE A 594 2.76 -15.86 19.15
CA PHE A 594 3.68 -16.14 20.25
C PHE A 594 3.45 -17.50 20.91
N ALA A 595 2.20 -17.87 21.18
CA ALA A 595 1.86 -19.15 21.79
C ALA A 595 2.21 -20.35 20.89
N LEU A 596 2.05 -20.22 19.57
CA LEU A 596 2.45 -21.25 18.60
C LEU A 596 3.97 -21.41 18.51
N ILE A 597 4.72 -20.29 18.52
CA ILE A 597 6.19 -20.33 18.53
C ILE A 597 6.68 -20.93 19.85
N SER A 598 6.18 -20.46 21.00
CA SER A 598 6.57 -20.93 22.33
C SER A 598 6.19 -22.40 22.56
N GLY A 599 5.05 -22.83 22.00
CA GLY A 599 4.48 -24.17 22.15
C GLY A 599 3.87 -24.45 23.51
N VAL A 600 3.70 -23.44 24.36
CA VAL A 600 3.14 -23.58 25.70
C VAL A 600 1.61 -23.68 25.58
N ARG A 601 1.06 -24.88 25.83
CA ARG A 601 -0.38 -25.14 25.66
C ARG A 601 -1.23 -24.30 26.60
N GLU A 602 -0.73 -24.04 27.80
CA GLU A 602 -1.39 -23.21 28.81
C GLU A 602 -1.58 -21.77 28.31
N ASP A 603 -0.63 -21.27 27.51
CA ASP A 603 -0.70 -19.93 26.93
C ASP A 603 -1.64 -19.87 25.73
N LEU A 604 -1.71 -20.95 24.94
CA LEU A 604 -2.62 -21.05 23.80
C LEU A 604 -4.08 -21.21 24.21
N ALA A 605 -4.36 -21.92 25.31
CA ALA A 605 -5.71 -22.24 25.77
C ALA A 605 -6.68 -21.04 25.87
N PRO A 606 -6.36 -19.92 26.54
CA PRO A 606 -7.27 -18.77 26.60
C PRO A 606 -7.55 -18.15 25.23
N LEU A 607 -6.60 -18.21 24.29
CA LEU A 607 -6.74 -17.65 22.95
C LEU A 607 -7.71 -18.47 22.09
N VAL A 608 -7.67 -19.78 22.24
CA VAL A 608 -8.59 -20.73 21.59
C VAL A 608 -10.01 -20.54 22.13
N LEU A 609 -10.17 -20.26 23.42
CA LEU A 609 -11.48 -20.03 24.04
C LEU A 609 -12.13 -18.70 23.65
N THR A 610 -11.33 -17.66 23.40
CA THR A 610 -11.86 -16.33 23.03
C THR A 610 -12.12 -16.22 21.54
N GLY A 611 -11.13 -16.57 20.72
CA GLY A 611 -11.14 -16.31 19.28
C GLY A 611 -10.99 -14.82 18.92
N PRO A 612 -10.81 -14.51 17.63
CA PRO A 612 -10.48 -13.15 17.17
C PRO A 612 -11.66 -12.17 17.24
N ALA A 613 -12.89 -12.66 17.23
CA ALA A 613 -14.11 -11.85 17.27
C ALA A 613 -14.69 -11.68 18.69
N PHE A 614 -13.96 -12.12 19.73
CA PHE A 614 -14.45 -12.21 21.11
C PHE A 614 -15.00 -10.88 21.66
N VAL A 615 -14.26 -9.80 21.43
CA VAL A 615 -14.68 -8.44 21.80
C VAL A 615 -15.51 -7.83 20.68
N ARG A 616 -14.98 -7.87 19.45
CA ARG A 616 -15.63 -7.40 18.24
C ARG A 616 -14.85 -7.90 17.01
N SER A 617 -15.54 -8.14 15.90
CA SER A 617 -14.88 -8.23 14.59
C SER A 617 -14.30 -6.86 14.20
N ASP A 618 -13.07 -6.84 13.70
CA ASP A 618 -12.38 -5.61 13.29
C ASP A 618 -12.67 -5.20 11.83
N GLY A 619 -13.31 -6.07 11.05
CA GLY A 619 -13.71 -5.79 9.66
C GLY A 619 -12.53 -5.54 8.70
N THR A 620 -11.32 -5.89 9.11
CA THR A 620 -10.10 -5.69 8.34
C THR A 620 -9.93 -6.75 7.26
N ALA A 621 -9.03 -6.52 6.30
CA ALA A 621 -8.66 -7.55 5.32
C ALA A 621 -8.08 -8.83 5.97
N CYS A 622 -7.61 -8.73 7.22
CA CYS A 622 -7.07 -9.85 7.99
C CYS A 622 -8.14 -10.63 8.78
N THR A 623 -9.38 -10.15 8.87
CA THR A 623 -10.45 -10.83 9.64
C THR A 623 -10.63 -12.28 9.19
N ALA A 624 -10.71 -12.53 7.88
CA ALA A 624 -10.91 -13.87 7.35
C ALA A 624 -9.74 -14.82 7.66
N TYR A 625 -8.49 -14.32 7.63
CA TYR A 625 -7.31 -15.10 8.03
C TYR A 625 -7.38 -15.49 9.52
N ARG A 626 -7.75 -14.56 10.40
CA ARG A 626 -7.87 -14.83 11.83
C ARG A 626 -8.95 -15.85 12.14
N GLU A 627 -10.11 -15.75 11.47
CA GLU A 627 -11.18 -16.74 11.56
C GLU A 627 -10.70 -18.12 11.09
N ALA A 628 -9.95 -18.20 9.98
CA ALA A 628 -9.37 -19.44 9.49
C ALA A 628 -8.36 -20.05 10.47
N LEU A 629 -7.48 -19.22 11.06
CA LEU A 629 -6.52 -19.65 12.05
C LEU A 629 -7.22 -20.18 13.30
N HIS A 630 -8.27 -19.49 13.78
CA HIS A 630 -9.04 -19.95 14.93
C HIS A 630 -9.79 -21.25 14.66
N ALA A 631 -10.45 -21.36 13.49
CA ALA A 631 -11.13 -22.57 13.04
C ALA A 631 -10.18 -23.77 12.96
N TYR A 632 -8.95 -23.56 12.46
CA TYR A 632 -7.89 -24.55 12.46
C TYR A 632 -7.49 -25.00 13.87
N LEU A 633 -7.31 -24.07 14.81
CA LEU A 633 -6.95 -24.38 16.19
C LEU A 633 -8.07 -25.10 16.95
N MET A 634 -9.33 -24.79 16.65
CA MET A 634 -10.51 -25.43 17.22
C MET A 634 -10.84 -26.79 16.58
N GLY A 635 -10.34 -27.04 15.37
CA GLY A 635 -10.74 -28.19 14.56
C GLY A 635 -12.20 -28.10 14.04
N THR A 636 -12.74 -26.89 13.91
CA THR A 636 -14.14 -26.64 13.51
C THR A 636 -14.19 -26.01 12.13
N GLU A 637 -14.58 -26.78 11.11
CA GLU A 637 -14.71 -26.34 9.71
C GLU A 637 -13.51 -25.54 9.14
N PRO A 638 -12.25 -25.98 9.37
CA PRO A 638 -11.07 -25.20 9.01
C PRO A 638 -10.91 -24.98 7.49
N GLU A 639 -11.32 -25.93 6.66
CA GLU A 639 -11.26 -25.83 5.20
C GLU A 639 -12.13 -24.69 4.67
N ALA A 640 -13.39 -24.60 5.11
CA ALA A 640 -14.32 -23.56 4.67
C ALA A 640 -13.83 -22.16 5.09
N ALA A 641 -13.27 -22.04 6.30
CA ALA A 641 -12.71 -20.77 6.78
C ALA A 641 -11.44 -20.38 6.01
N ALA A 642 -10.52 -21.31 5.75
CA ALA A 642 -9.32 -21.07 4.95
C ALA A 642 -9.66 -20.70 3.49
N GLN A 643 -10.68 -21.32 2.89
CA GLN A 643 -11.13 -20.95 1.54
C GLN A 643 -11.69 -19.52 1.47
N ARG A 644 -12.43 -19.06 2.50
CA ARG A 644 -12.87 -17.67 2.60
C ARG A 644 -11.68 -16.71 2.74
N ALA A 645 -10.70 -17.08 3.57
CA ALA A 645 -9.50 -16.28 3.75
C ALA A 645 -8.70 -16.12 2.45
N LEU A 646 -8.60 -17.17 1.63
CA LEU A 646 -7.92 -17.11 0.32
C LEU A 646 -8.62 -16.12 -0.62
N GLN A 647 -9.96 -16.16 -0.68
CA GLN A 647 -10.76 -15.26 -1.51
C GLN A 647 -10.64 -13.80 -1.07
N GLU A 648 -10.62 -13.52 0.24
CA GLU A 648 -10.43 -12.16 0.75
C GLU A 648 -8.99 -11.65 0.54
N ALA A 649 -7.99 -12.53 0.64
CA ALA A 649 -6.61 -12.18 0.34
C ALA A 649 -6.42 -11.78 -1.14
N GLU A 650 -7.04 -12.52 -2.06
CA GLU A 650 -7.04 -12.21 -3.50
C GLU A 650 -7.70 -10.85 -3.79
N LYS A 651 -8.84 -10.55 -3.14
CA LYS A 651 -9.51 -9.23 -3.26
C LYS A 651 -8.69 -8.08 -2.67
N ALA A 652 -7.75 -8.37 -1.77
CA ALA A 652 -6.96 -7.39 -1.04
C ALA A 652 -5.55 -7.19 -1.60
N GLU A 653 -5.14 -7.93 -2.64
CA GLU A 653 -3.77 -7.93 -3.17
C GLU A 653 -3.23 -6.53 -3.52
N ASP A 654 -4.10 -5.64 -4.01
CA ASP A 654 -3.73 -4.26 -4.39
C ASP A 654 -3.82 -3.22 -3.25
N ARG A 655 -4.21 -3.64 -2.03
CA ARG A 655 -4.40 -2.70 -0.89
C ARG A 655 -3.10 -2.27 -0.23
N GLY A 656 -1.96 -2.87 -0.59
CA GLY A 656 -0.66 -2.35 -0.24
C GLY A 656 -0.12 -2.65 1.15
N PHE A 657 -0.81 -3.54 1.87
CA PHE A 657 -0.32 -4.11 3.12
C PHE A 657 0.16 -5.54 2.89
N ALA A 658 1.13 -5.99 3.69
CA ALA A 658 1.54 -7.38 3.67
C ALA A 658 0.37 -8.26 4.15
N MET A 659 -0.26 -9.00 3.24
CA MET A 659 -1.33 -9.92 3.60
C MET A 659 -0.79 -11.06 4.48
N PRO A 660 -1.56 -11.54 5.47
CA PRO A 660 -1.20 -12.72 6.24
C PRO A 660 -0.96 -13.95 5.33
N PRO A 661 -0.17 -14.94 5.77
CA PRO A 661 0.26 -16.07 4.95
C PRO A 661 -0.87 -17.11 4.78
N THR A 662 -1.97 -16.74 4.13
CA THR A 662 -3.18 -17.56 4.02
C THR A 662 -2.96 -18.84 3.21
N VAL A 663 -2.16 -18.79 2.14
CA VAL A 663 -1.79 -19.98 1.36
C VAL A 663 -1.02 -20.96 2.24
N LEU A 664 -0.09 -20.48 3.06
CA LEU A 664 0.67 -21.30 4.01
C LEU A 664 -0.24 -21.97 5.05
N LEU A 665 -1.19 -21.21 5.63
CA LEU A 665 -2.18 -21.75 6.57
C LEU A 665 -3.04 -22.84 5.91
N SER A 666 -3.45 -22.66 4.64
CA SER A 666 -4.25 -23.66 3.94
C SER A 666 -3.54 -25.02 3.79
N GLN A 667 -2.20 -25.04 3.70
CA GLN A 667 -1.43 -26.28 3.64
C GLN A 667 -1.42 -27.02 4.98
N LEU A 668 -1.45 -26.29 6.10
CA LEU A 668 -1.61 -26.89 7.43
C LEU A 668 -3.00 -27.49 7.63
N VAL A 669 -4.03 -26.85 7.07
CA VAL A 669 -5.41 -27.36 7.08
C VAL A 669 -5.50 -28.65 6.26
N GLU A 670 -4.93 -28.65 5.05
CA GLU A 670 -4.88 -29.83 4.17
C GLU A 670 -4.03 -30.97 4.75
N GLY A 671 -2.98 -30.64 5.50
CA GLY A 671 -2.02 -31.62 6.02
C GLY A 671 -0.94 -32.00 5.01
N ASP A 672 -0.66 -31.16 4.02
CA ASP A 672 0.35 -31.39 2.97
C ASP A 672 1.69 -30.69 3.33
N GLU A 673 2.64 -31.48 3.83
CA GLU A 673 3.98 -31.03 4.21
C GLU A 673 4.79 -30.51 3.02
N GLU A 674 4.70 -31.15 1.84
CA GLU A 674 5.45 -30.74 0.66
C GLU A 674 4.95 -29.38 0.14
N SER A 675 3.63 -29.24 0.05
CA SER A 675 3.01 -27.96 -0.32
C SER A 675 3.25 -26.88 0.73
N PHE A 676 3.35 -27.23 2.02
CA PHE A 676 3.70 -26.28 3.07
C PHE A 676 5.08 -25.65 2.85
N ASP A 677 6.12 -26.44 2.53
CA ASP A 677 7.46 -25.92 2.24
C ASP A 677 7.46 -24.97 1.02
N LEU A 678 6.71 -25.30 -0.03
CA LEU A 678 6.57 -24.44 -1.22
C LEU A 678 5.89 -23.11 -0.88
N ALA A 679 4.77 -23.16 -0.15
CA ALA A 679 4.03 -21.98 0.28
C ALA A 679 4.83 -21.13 1.27
N LEU A 680 5.68 -21.76 2.09
CA LEU A 680 6.55 -21.07 3.05
C LEU A 680 7.60 -20.23 2.32
N ALA A 681 8.23 -20.80 1.28
CA ALA A 681 9.17 -20.06 0.45
C ALA A 681 8.50 -18.87 -0.26
N ASP A 682 7.30 -19.06 -0.82
CA ASP A 682 6.53 -17.97 -1.45
C ASP A 682 6.17 -16.86 -0.45
N ALA A 683 5.71 -17.23 0.75
CA ALA A 683 5.35 -16.26 1.79
C ALA A 683 6.55 -15.42 2.25
N LEU A 684 7.73 -16.03 2.37
CA LEU A 684 8.97 -15.33 2.72
C LEU A 684 9.46 -14.41 1.58
N GLU A 685 9.34 -14.84 0.32
CA GLU A 685 9.69 -13.99 -0.83
C GLU A 685 8.74 -12.80 -0.98
N ALA A 686 7.44 -13.00 -0.76
CA ALA A 686 6.45 -11.92 -0.75
C ALA A 686 6.72 -10.92 0.39
N HIS A 687 7.05 -11.43 1.58
CA HIS A 687 7.47 -10.61 2.72
C HIS A 687 8.71 -9.78 2.38
N ARG A 688 9.76 -10.40 1.83
CA ARG A 688 10.97 -9.69 1.38
C ARG A 688 10.67 -8.60 0.36
N ALA A 689 9.85 -8.90 -0.65
CA ALA A 689 9.51 -7.95 -1.70
C ALA A 689 8.76 -6.73 -1.14
N HIS A 690 7.87 -6.92 -0.16
CA HIS A 690 7.13 -5.83 0.49
C HIS A 690 8.06 -4.84 1.21
N TYR A 691 9.08 -5.35 1.93
CA TYR A 691 10.02 -4.54 2.71
C TYR A 691 11.23 -4.02 1.92
N GLN A 692 11.36 -4.39 0.64
CA GLN A 692 12.36 -3.82 -0.29
C GLN A 692 11.92 -2.49 -0.91
N VAL A 693 10.74 -2.01 -0.56
CA VAL A 693 10.15 -0.78 -1.10
C VAL A 693 10.36 0.38 -0.12
N ALA A 694 10.74 1.56 -0.66
CA ALA A 694 10.85 2.79 0.11
C ALA A 694 11.74 2.66 1.37
N ASP A 695 11.31 3.23 2.49
CA ASP A 695 11.93 3.15 3.81
C ASP A 695 11.38 1.98 4.65
N ARG A 696 10.58 1.07 4.07
CA ARG A 696 9.97 -0.04 4.82
C ARG A 696 11.02 -0.97 5.44
N ALA A 697 12.22 -1.04 4.87
CA ALA A 697 13.35 -1.76 5.47
C ALA A 697 13.76 -1.23 6.86
N ASP A 698 13.30 -0.03 7.24
CA ASP A 698 13.42 0.56 8.58
C ASP A 698 12.41 0.05 9.61
N ASP A 699 11.36 -0.61 9.16
CA ASP A 699 10.34 -1.18 10.02
C ASP A 699 10.84 -2.47 10.70
N PRO A 700 10.57 -2.68 12.02
CA PRO A 700 10.86 -3.93 12.71
C PRO A 700 10.32 -5.17 11.98
N ASP A 701 9.19 -5.06 11.29
CA ASP A 701 8.57 -6.17 10.60
C ASP A 701 9.43 -6.66 9.42
N ALA A 702 10.33 -5.83 8.89
CA ALA A 702 11.24 -6.20 7.80
C ALA A 702 12.22 -7.34 8.16
N PHE A 703 12.41 -7.64 9.44
CA PHE A 703 13.33 -8.69 9.88
C PHE A 703 12.67 -10.06 9.98
N LEU A 704 11.37 -10.09 10.28
CA LEU A 704 10.64 -11.31 10.56
C LEU A 704 9.13 -11.08 10.50
N ASN A 705 8.44 -11.97 9.79
CA ASN A 705 6.99 -12.10 9.87
C ASN A 705 6.59 -13.09 10.99
N LEU A 706 5.87 -12.61 12.00
CA LEU A 706 5.52 -13.39 13.18
C LEU A 706 4.58 -14.56 12.86
N ASP A 707 3.62 -14.37 11.96
CA ASP A 707 2.70 -15.44 11.51
C ASP A 707 3.44 -16.53 10.75
N ILE A 708 4.32 -16.17 9.81
CA ILE A 708 5.10 -17.15 9.04
C ILE A 708 5.95 -18.00 10.00
N LEU A 709 6.65 -17.37 10.95
CA LEU A 709 7.43 -18.08 11.95
C LEU A 709 6.54 -18.96 12.85
N ALA A 710 5.37 -18.48 13.27
CA ALA A 710 4.44 -19.23 14.10
C ALA A 710 3.93 -20.50 13.41
N LEU A 711 3.52 -20.39 12.14
CA LEU A 711 3.06 -21.54 11.35
C LEU A 711 4.21 -22.53 11.09
N ALA A 712 5.43 -22.05 10.82
CA ALA A 712 6.60 -22.92 10.65
C ALA A 712 6.98 -23.67 11.95
N CYS A 713 7.00 -22.98 13.09
CA CYS A 713 7.20 -23.60 14.40
C CYS A 713 6.09 -24.62 14.71
N HIS A 714 4.82 -24.29 14.42
CA HIS A 714 3.71 -25.21 14.62
C HIS A 714 3.81 -26.46 13.74
N ALA A 715 4.20 -26.32 12.47
CA ALA A 715 4.49 -27.45 11.58
C ALA A 715 5.58 -28.37 12.15
N ARG A 716 6.69 -27.79 12.66
CA ARG A 716 7.75 -28.56 13.35
C ARG A 716 7.21 -29.34 14.56
N ARG A 717 6.35 -28.74 15.37
CA ARG A 717 5.71 -29.41 16.53
C ARG A 717 4.73 -30.51 16.15
N ARG A 718 4.21 -30.50 14.92
CA ARG A 718 3.43 -31.61 14.34
C ARG A 718 4.31 -32.74 13.79
N GLY A 719 5.63 -32.57 13.82
CA GLY A 719 6.59 -33.56 13.32
C GLY A 719 7.06 -33.34 11.88
N TRP A 720 6.62 -32.26 11.21
CA TRP A 720 7.01 -31.98 9.83
C TRP A 720 8.46 -31.49 9.73
N ALA A 721 9.15 -31.84 8.64
CA ALA A 721 10.43 -31.26 8.28
C ALA A 721 10.19 -29.92 7.56
N VAL A 722 10.64 -28.82 8.17
CA VAL A 722 10.66 -27.52 7.48
C VAL A 722 11.93 -27.47 6.64
N ARG A 723 11.78 -27.58 5.31
CA ARG A 723 12.89 -27.62 4.32
C ARG A 723 13.09 -26.28 3.62
N VAL A 724 12.88 -25.18 4.35
CA VAL A 724 13.16 -23.83 3.88
C VAL A 724 14.22 -23.21 4.79
N GLU A 725 15.31 -22.73 4.20
CA GLU A 725 16.40 -22.04 4.88
C GLU A 725 16.30 -20.55 4.62
N SER A 726 16.17 -19.77 5.70
CA SER A 726 16.06 -18.32 5.58
C SER A 726 16.47 -17.61 6.87
N PRO A 727 17.16 -16.46 6.81
CA PRO A 727 17.38 -15.61 7.98
C PRO A 727 16.08 -15.07 8.61
N TYR A 728 14.97 -15.05 7.86
CA TYR A 728 13.63 -14.74 8.38
C TYR A 728 13.08 -15.82 9.33
N LEU A 729 13.70 -17.01 9.36
CA LEU A 729 13.33 -18.13 10.21
C LEU A 729 14.50 -18.47 11.16
N PRO A 730 14.59 -17.85 12.34
CA PRO A 730 15.70 -18.08 13.27
C PRO A 730 15.83 -19.57 13.62
N GLN A 731 16.96 -20.17 13.22
CA GLN A 731 17.13 -21.62 13.28
C GLN A 731 17.15 -22.17 14.70
N SER A 732 17.55 -21.37 15.69
CA SER A 732 17.46 -21.71 17.12
C SER A 732 16.00 -21.96 17.55
N LEU A 733 15.06 -21.13 17.09
CA LEU A 733 13.63 -21.24 17.42
C LEU A 733 12.99 -22.44 16.71
N LEU A 734 13.28 -22.64 15.41
CA LEU A 734 12.78 -23.80 14.67
C LEU A 734 13.30 -25.13 15.25
N ARG A 735 14.54 -25.16 15.76
CA ARG A 735 15.10 -26.34 16.46
C ARG A 735 14.50 -26.54 17.86
N ALA A 736 14.15 -25.46 18.55
CA ALA A 736 13.50 -25.52 19.86
C ALA A 736 12.03 -25.99 19.77
N ALA A 737 11.39 -25.85 18.61
CA ALA A 737 10.06 -26.37 18.32
C ALA A 737 10.06 -27.91 18.20
N GLN A 738 10.06 -28.59 19.35
CA GLN A 738 10.00 -30.05 19.44
C GLN A 738 8.59 -30.60 19.19
N PRO A 739 8.44 -31.80 18.61
CA PRO A 739 7.15 -32.48 18.49
C PRO A 739 6.45 -32.63 19.85
N PHE A 740 5.11 -32.56 19.83
CA PHE A 740 4.27 -32.71 21.03
C PHE A 740 4.28 -34.10 21.66
#